data_AF-A0AAN7NPQ2-F1
#
_entry.id   AF-A0AAN7NPQ2-F1
#
_cell.length_a   1.000
_cell.length_b   1.000
_cell.length_c   1.000
_cell.angle_alpha   90.00
_cell.angle_beta   90.00
_cell.angle_gamma   90.00
#
_symmetry.space_group_name_H-M   'P 1'
#
loop_
_entity.id
_entity.type
_entity.pdbx_description
1 polymer ?
#
loop_
_entity_poly.entity_id
_entity_poly.type
_entity_poly.pdbx_seq_one_letter_code
_entity_poly.pdbx_strand_id
1 'polypeptide(L)'
;MTDPKVNINEQRNPDNIAEHYLRSKGNERRYYIAAKEVCWSYAGYKKSTMMNDKTCNDGTTYKVIFQSYTDSTFTTLQEEDEYKEHLGILGPVIRAEVDDVILVHFKNLASRPYSLHAHGLFYEKSSEGSIYDDESTAWFKEDDEVQPNNSYIYVWYANRRSGPVQSGAACRSWIYYSDLNLEKDIHSGLIGPILICQKGTFSKSNSSRTSTRDFFLLFMVFDEEKSWYFDKHSRRPCTEKTQEMQQCHKFYAINGITYNLQGLRMYEGELVRWHLLNMGGPKDIHVVHFHGQTFVEQGEPKHQLGTYTLLPGSFRTIEMKPQRPGWWLLDTEVGEYQQAGMQASYLVIEKECRIPMGLASGVILDSQINAAHHIDHWEPKLARLNNSGTYNAWSTTMKQGEVPWIQVDFQRQVLLTGIQTQGAKWFLKSLYIQKFSIVYSKDKQKWSTFKGDSSPKPKIFEGNSDGVGVKENIIDPPVIARYVRVYATKAYNRPTLRMELLGCEVNGCSLPLGMENGEIKNTQITASSVKTSWFNTWDPSLARLNQKGKINAWRAKLNNNQQWLQIDLLTIKKITAIATQGVKSVSAENFVKTYVILYSDQGSEWKSYTDGSSSVAKVFSGNENSNEHVKHFFNPPILSRFIRIVPRTWYHGIALRVELYGCDFGGGLAVKTTNKSGRS
;
A
#
# COMPACT_ATOMS: atom_id res chain seq x y z
N MET A 1 58.17 11.55 5.30
CA MET A 1 56.77 11.84 4.94
C MET A 1 55.94 10.75 5.57
N THR A 2 55.41 11.02 6.76
CA THR A 2 54.47 10.13 7.45
C THR A 2 53.17 10.10 6.66
N ASP A 3 52.65 8.90 6.40
CA ASP A 3 51.32 8.73 5.80
C ASP A 3 50.31 9.48 6.69
N PRO A 4 49.52 10.44 6.16
CA PRO A 4 48.51 11.16 6.94
C PRO A 4 47.48 10.23 7.60
N LYS A 5 47.37 8.97 7.15
CA LYS A 5 46.56 7.92 7.78
C LYS A 5 47.06 7.47 9.16
N VAL A 6 48.27 7.85 9.57
CA VAL A 6 48.94 7.38 10.80
C VAL A 6 49.41 8.55 11.67
N ASN A 7 48.93 9.77 11.41
CA ASN A 7 49.31 10.93 12.22
C ASN A 7 48.52 10.94 13.54
N ILE A 8 49.12 10.37 14.59
CA ILE A 8 48.57 10.24 15.95
C ILE A 8 48.25 11.61 16.58
N ASN A 9 48.76 12.71 16.01
CA ASN A 9 48.61 14.06 16.55
C ASN A 9 47.48 14.90 15.91
N GLU A 10 46.80 14.42 14.88
CA GLU A 10 45.64 15.13 14.30
C GLU A 10 44.32 14.61 14.89
N GLN A 11 43.56 15.52 15.50
CA GLN A 11 42.24 15.23 16.03
C GLN A 11 41.34 14.72 14.89
N ARG A 12 40.82 13.49 15.01
CA ARG A 12 39.95 12.87 13.99
C ARG A 12 38.81 13.82 13.64
N ASN A 13 38.80 14.28 12.39
CA ASN A 13 37.69 15.06 11.85
C ASN A 13 36.99 14.22 10.75
N PRO A 14 35.78 13.70 11.02
CA PRO A 14 34.99 12.97 10.02
C PRO A 14 34.79 13.76 8.72
N ASP A 15 34.71 15.08 8.79
CA ASP A 15 34.56 15.93 7.61
C ASP A 15 35.83 15.91 6.74
N ASN A 16 37.03 15.88 7.34
CA ASN A 16 38.29 15.76 6.58
C ASN A 16 38.40 14.39 5.89
N ILE A 17 37.95 13.31 6.55
CA ILE A 17 37.91 11.96 5.98
C ILE A 17 36.92 11.94 4.81
N ALA A 18 35.74 12.52 4.99
CA ALA A 18 34.74 12.66 3.94
C ALA A 18 35.30 13.47 2.75
N GLU A 19 35.95 14.61 3.00
CA GLU A 19 36.60 15.43 1.98
C GLU A 19 37.67 14.65 1.19
N HIS A 20 38.44 13.78 1.86
CA HIS A 20 39.42 12.92 1.19
C HIS A 20 38.77 12.01 0.14
N TYR A 21 37.66 11.37 0.48
CA TYR A 21 36.89 10.52 -0.43
C TYR A 21 36.10 11.33 -1.48
N LEU A 22 35.60 12.51 -1.12
CA LEU A 22 34.87 13.45 -2.00
C LEU A 22 35.77 14.13 -3.05
N ARG A 23 37.10 13.93 -3.02
CA ARG A 23 37.97 14.26 -4.18
C ARG A 23 37.56 13.46 -5.43
N SER A 24 36.84 12.35 -5.26
CA SER A 24 36.12 11.66 -6.33
C SER A 24 34.75 12.31 -6.60
N LYS A 25 34.21 12.26 -7.83
CA LYS A 25 32.96 12.95 -8.25
C LYS A 25 31.66 12.39 -7.58
N GLY A 26 31.67 12.05 -6.31
CA GLY A 26 30.55 11.53 -5.53
C GLY A 26 29.81 12.62 -4.76
N ASN A 27 28.63 12.27 -4.25
CA ASN A 27 27.86 13.11 -3.33
C ASN A 27 28.03 12.65 -1.89
N GLU A 28 27.89 13.59 -0.96
CA GLU A 28 27.82 13.30 0.47
C GLU A 28 26.38 12.96 0.89
N ARG A 29 26.19 11.89 1.66
CA ARG A 29 24.89 11.45 2.19
C ARG A 29 24.93 11.26 3.70
N ARG A 30 24.12 12.03 4.43
CA ARG A 30 24.05 11.99 5.89
C ARG A 30 22.84 11.19 6.38
N TYR A 31 23.08 10.34 7.37
CA TYR A 31 22.07 9.54 8.07
C TYR A 31 22.20 9.72 9.58
N TYR A 32 21.08 9.89 10.28
CA TYR A 32 21.04 9.99 11.74
C TYR A 32 20.33 8.75 12.28
N ILE A 33 21.07 7.81 12.85
CA ILE A 33 20.56 6.51 13.28
C ILE A 33 20.86 6.33 14.77
N ALA A 34 19.90 5.85 15.54
CA ALA A 34 20.13 5.50 16.93
C ALA A 34 19.68 4.07 17.25
N ALA A 35 20.44 3.38 18.11
CA ALA A 35 20.00 2.13 18.70
C ALA A 35 19.09 2.42 19.90
N LYS A 36 17.86 1.92 19.88
CA LYS A 36 16.87 2.19 20.93
C LYS A 36 16.11 0.93 21.33
N GLU A 37 15.92 0.77 22.63
CA GLU A 37 15.13 -0.33 23.20
C GLU A 37 13.62 -0.10 23.00
N VAL A 38 12.91 -1.17 22.61
CA VAL A 38 11.48 -1.17 22.31
C VAL A 38 10.83 -2.48 22.79
N CYS A 39 9.54 -2.41 23.12
CA CYS A 39 8.71 -3.61 23.28
C CYS A 39 8.22 -4.06 21.90
N TRP A 40 8.66 -5.23 21.46
CA TRP A 40 8.35 -5.81 20.16
C TRP A 40 7.21 -6.84 20.24
N SER A 41 6.30 -6.81 19.26
CA SER A 41 5.26 -7.83 19.10
C SER A 41 5.41 -8.54 17.76
N TYR A 42 5.69 -9.84 17.81
CA TYR A 42 5.82 -10.68 16.61
C TYR A 42 4.50 -10.86 15.85
N ALA A 43 3.35 -10.72 16.51
CA ALA A 43 2.04 -10.92 15.89
C ALA A 43 1.64 -9.80 14.90
N GLY A 44 2.48 -8.79 14.65
CA GLY A 44 2.22 -7.71 13.69
C GLY A 44 1.23 -6.63 14.17
N TYR A 45 0.51 -6.88 15.27
CA TYR A 45 -0.34 -5.90 15.91
C TYR A 45 0.40 -5.28 17.09
N LYS A 46 0.85 -4.03 16.92
CA LYS A 46 1.43 -3.09 17.93
C LYS A 46 2.95 -2.91 17.80
N LYS A 47 3.37 -1.80 17.18
CA LYS A 47 4.55 -1.04 17.65
C LYS A 47 4.06 -0.20 18.84
N SER A 48 4.24 -0.67 20.08
CA SER A 48 4.02 0.18 21.25
C SER A 48 5.29 0.99 21.49
N THR A 49 5.28 2.26 21.08
CA THR A 49 6.31 3.24 21.42
C THR A 49 6.01 3.97 22.73
N MET A 50 5.08 3.47 23.56
CA MET A 50 4.77 4.12 24.84
C MET A 50 5.86 3.91 25.88
N MET A 51 6.32 5.03 26.42
CA MET A 51 7.55 5.19 27.19
C MET A 51 7.38 5.00 28.71
N ASN A 52 6.29 4.40 29.20
CA ASN A 52 5.95 4.47 30.63
C ASN A 52 5.66 3.15 31.34
N ASP A 53 5.86 2.00 30.71
CA ASP A 53 5.84 0.73 31.44
C ASP A 53 7.25 0.12 31.44
N LYS A 54 7.88 0.05 32.61
CA LYS A 54 9.13 -0.69 32.85
C LYS A 54 8.98 -2.20 32.62
N THR A 55 7.79 -2.64 32.25
CA THR A 55 7.42 -4.04 31.95
C THR A 55 6.62 -4.08 30.66
N CYS A 56 7.18 -4.68 29.60
CA CYS A 56 6.44 -5.00 28.40
C CYS A 56 5.16 -5.80 28.74
N ASN A 57 4.04 -5.46 28.10
CA ASN A 57 2.75 -6.12 28.32
C ASN A 57 2.76 -7.59 27.89
N ASP A 58 1.76 -8.33 28.37
CA ASP A 58 1.55 -9.75 28.08
C ASP A 58 1.60 -10.03 26.55
N GLY A 59 2.64 -10.76 26.10
CA GLY A 59 2.87 -11.11 24.69
C GLY A 59 3.82 -10.20 23.88
N THR A 60 4.54 -9.28 24.54
CA THR A 60 5.60 -8.47 23.91
C THR A 60 6.98 -8.76 24.52
N THR A 61 8.03 -8.68 23.70
CA THR A 61 9.42 -9.00 24.09
C THR A 61 10.30 -7.76 24.02
N TYR A 62 11.23 -7.60 24.96
CA TYR A 62 12.23 -6.53 24.91
C TYR A 62 13.23 -6.77 23.78
N LYS A 63 13.40 -5.75 22.94
CA LYS A 63 14.35 -5.74 21.83
C LYS A 63 15.02 -4.39 21.69
N VAL A 64 16.09 -4.34 20.91
CA VAL A 64 16.74 -3.10 20.50
C VAL A 64 16.72 -3.01 18.98
N ILE A 65 16.36 -1.85 18.43
CA ILE A 65 16.25 -1.64 16.99
C ILE A 65 16.97 -0.35 16.57
N PHE A 66 17.39 -0.30 15.32
CA PHE A 66 17.90 0.92 14.70
C PHE A 66 16.74 1.83 14.27
N GLN A 67 16.73 3.07 14.74
CA GLN A 67 15.72 4.06 14.40
C GLN A 67 16.35 5.28 13.73
N SER A 68 15.65 5.83 12.73
CA SER A 68 16.10 7.04 12.03
C SER A 68 15.58 8.31 12.69
N TYR A 69 16.40 9.34 12.70
CA TYR A 69 16.09 10.67 13.25
C TYR A 69 16.27 11.76 12.19
N THR A 70 15.66 12.92 12.41
CA THR A 70 15.70 14.03 11.44
C THR A 70 17.05 14.75 11.40
N ASP A 71 17.76 14.79 12.53
CA ASP A 71 18.94 15.60 12.73
C ASP A 71 19.83 15.04 13.87
N SER A 72 20.96 15.70 14.09
CA SER A 72 21.96 15.36 15.11
C SER A 72 21.50 15.57 16.55
N THR A 73 20.33 16.19 16.78
CA THR A 73 19.80 16.36 18.15
C THR A 73 19.17 15.08 18.67
N PHE A 74 18.77 14.16 17.77
CA PHE A 74 18.06 12.92 18.10
C PHE A 74 16.78 13.15 18.95
N THR A 75 16.12 14.30 18.75
CA THR A 75 14.88 14.66 19.46
C THR A 75 13.65 14.19 18.70
N THR A 76 13.63 14.43 17.39
CA THR A 76 12.47 14.15 16.53
C THR A 76 12.71 12.86 15.74
N LEU A 77 11.92 11.84 16.03
CA LEU A 77 11.96 10.57 15.31
C LEU A 77 11.53 10.81 13.85
N GLN A 78 12.27 10.25 12.90
CA GLN A 78 11.81 10.21 11.52
C GLN A 78 10.72 9.13 11.43
N GLU A 79 9.47 9.56 11.57
CA GLU A 79 8.34 8.67 11.43
C GLU A 79 8.36 7.93 10.08
N GLU A 80 8.11 6.62 10.11
CA GLU A 80 8.09 5.75 8.94
C GLU A 80 7.06 6.23 7.89
N ASP A 81 7.49 6.26 6.63
CA ASP A 81 6.68 6.48 5.44
C ASP A 81 5.97 5.18 5.02
N GLU A 82 4.89 5.29 4.26
CA GLU A 82 4.11 4.13 3.81
C GLU A 82 4.96 3.12 3.01
N TYR A 83 6.01 3.59 2.32
CA TYR A 83 6.95 2.73 1.61
C TYR A 83 7.81 1.85 2.53
N LYS A 84 8.02 2.27 3.78
CA LYS A 84 8.87 1.58 4.76
C LYS A 84 8.07 0.79 5.80
N GLU A 85 6.74 0.75 5.67
CA GLU A 85 5.85 -0.02 6.56
C GLU A 85 6.27 -1.50 6.64
N HIS A 86 6.83 -2.05 5.55
CA HIS A 86 7.29 -3.43 5.47
C HIS A 86 8.59 -3.72 6.21
N LEU A 87 9.40 -2.72 6.60
CA LEU A 87 10.72 -2.96 7.20
C LEU A 87 10.62 -3.68 8.56
N GLY A 88 9.50 -3.56 9.27
CA GLY A 88 9.29 -4.27 10.52
C GLY A 88 10.36 -3.92 11.56
N ILE A 89 11.16 -4.92 11.94
CA ILE A 89 12.28 -4.82 12.89
C ILE A 89 13.55 -4.21 12.27
N LEU A 90 13.67 -4.23 10.93
CA LEU A 90 14.85 -3.73 10.23
C LEU A 90 15.02 -2.23 10.49
N GLY A 91 16.29 -1.82 10.60
CA GLY A 91 16.67 -0.43 10.61
C GLY A 91 16.35 0.31 9.29
N PRO A 92 16.52 1.65 9.29
CA PRO A 92 16.32 2.45 8.09
C PRO A 92 17.23 2.03 6.94
N VAL A 93 16.69 1.98 5.72
CA VAL A 93 17.47 1.66 4.52
C VAL A 93 18.48 2.77 4.22
N ILE A 94 19.76 2.45 4.28
CA ILE A 94 20.85 3.35 3.85
C ILE A 94 20.98 3.23 2.33
N ARG A 95 20.91 4.34 1.59
CA ARG A 95 20.94 4.35 0.12
C ARG A 95 22.06 5.24 -0.40
N ALA A 96 22.88 4.72 -1.30
CA ALA A 96 23.96 5.50 -1.92
C ALA A 96 24.24 5.08 -3.38
N GLU A 97 24.87 5.95 -4.16
CA GLU A 97 25.40 5.59 -5.47
C GLU A 97 26.87 5.19 -5.37
N VAL A 98 27.37 4.51 -6.40
CA VAL A 98 28.80 4.29 -6.56
C VAL A 98 29.54 5.63 -6.54
N ASP A 99 30.64 5.66 -5.78
CA ASP A 99 31.50 6.79 -5.43
C ASP A 99 30.91 7.81 -4.44
N ASP A 100 29.69 7.62 -3.92
CA ASP A 100 29.17 8.46 -2.84
C ASP A 100 29.86 8.18 -1.49
N VAL A 101 29.88 9.19 -0.62
CA VAL A 101 30.35 9.10 0.77
C VAL A 101 29.15 9.10 1.71
N ILE A 102 29.09 8.12 2.59
CA ILE A 102 28.01 7.90 3.54
C ILE A 102 28.51 8.29 4.93
N LEU A 103 27.88 9.29 5.54
CA LEU A 103 28.14 9.67 6.93
C LEU A 103 26.97 9.22 7.79
N VAL A 104 27.24 8.31 8.73
CA VAL A 104 26.25 7.81 9.68
C VAL A 104 26.55 8.39 11.05
N HIS A 105 25.72 9.33 11.49
CA HIS A 105 25.70 9.80 12.87
C HIS A 105 24.95 8.75 13.70
N PHE A 106 25.70 7.94 14.42
CA PHE A 106 25.17 6.92 15.31
C PHE A 106 25.06 7.43 16.75
N LYS A 107 23.94 7.18 17.42
CA LYS A 107 23.78 7.43 18.85
C LYS A 107 23.27 6.18 19.55
N ASN A 108 23.93 5.78 20.62
CA ASN A 108 23.46 4.66 21.43
C ASN A 108 22.52 5.17 22.52
N LEU A 109 21.22 4.87 22.42
CA LEU A 109 20.20 5.18 23.43
C LEU A 109 19.77 3.95 24.23
N ALA A 110 20.45 2.82 24.05
CA ALA A 110 20.17 1.58 24.76
C ALA A 110 20.97 1.48 26.07
N SER A 111 20.65 0.50 26.90
CA SER A 111 21.32 0.25 28.19
C SER A 111 22.70 -0.38 28.07
N ARG A 112 22.99 -1.00 26.92
CA ARG A 112 24.24 -1.71 26.62
C ARG A 112 25.05 -0.98 25.55
N PRO A 113 26.38 -1.12 25.55
CA PRO A 113 27.20 -0.67 24.45
C PRO A 113 26.84 -1.45 23.17
N TYR A 114 26.85 -0.76 22.03
CA TYR A 114 26.60 -1.32 20.71
C TYR A 114 27.47 -0.60 19.68
N SER A 115 27.64 -1.21 18.50
CA SER A 115 28.37 -0.62 17.38
C SER A 115 27.51 -0.59 16.12
N LEU A 116 28.10 -0.08 15.04
CA LEU A 116 27.44 -0.03 13.75
C LEU A 116 28.47 -0.36 12.65
N HIS A 117 28.50 -1.62 12.25
CA HIS A 117 29.35 -2.16 11.20
C HIS A 117 28.60 -2.24 9.87
N ALA A 118 29.26 -1.87 8.76
CA ALA A 118 28.71 -1.99 7.41
C ALA A 118 29.41 -3.07 6.59
N HIS A 119 28.65 -4.06 6.15
CA HIS A 119 29.16 -5.07 5.23
C HIS A 119 29.24 -4.53 3.79
N GLY A 120 30.35 -4.78 3.10
CA GLY A 120 30.49 -4.53 1.66
C GLY A 120 30.77 -3.08 1.25
N LEU A 121 31.05 -2.20 2.21
CA LEU A 121 31.54 -0.84 1.97
C LEU A 121 33.04 -0.71 2.27
N PHE A 122 33.66 0.35 1.76
CA PHE A 122 35.05 0.67 2.06
C PHE A 122 35.09 1.70 3.20
N TYR A 123 35.98 1.52 4.17
CA TYR A 123 36.13 2.42 5.30
C TYR A 123 37.56 2.38 5.82
N GLU A 124 37.91 3.38 6.61
CA GLU A 124 39.15 3.36 7.40
C GLU A 124 38.93 2.59 8.70
N LYS A 125 40.03 2.19 9.35
CA LYS A 125 39.98 1.45 10.62
C LYS A 125 39.15 2.18 11.69
N SER A 126 39.19 3.52 11.72
CA SER A 126 38.39 4.35 12.64
C SER A 126 36.89 4.44 12.32
N SER A 127 36.36 3.62 11.42
CA SER A 127 34.95 3.64 11.00
C SER A 127 34.45 2.25 10.62
N GLU A 128 35.09 1.22 11.16
CA GLU A 128 34.76 -0.17 10.90
C GLU A 128 33.61 -0.64 11.80
N GLY A 129 33.64 -0.30 13.09
CA GLY A 129 32.62 -0.65 14.06
C GLY A 129 32.61 -2.12 14.47
N SER A 130 33.77 -2.80 14.42
CA SER A 130 33.91 -4.22 14.74
C SER A 130 35.03 -4.46 15.76
N ILE A 131 34.73 -5.22 16.81
CA ILE A 131 35.69 -5.51 17.88
C ILE A 131 36.54 -6.75 17.56
N TYR A 132 37.85 -6.55 17.36
CA TYR A 132 38.83 -7.64 17.31
C TYR A 132 40.22 -7.13 17.72
N ASP A 133 41.11 -8.06 18.08
CA ASP A 133 42.48 -7.70 18.45
C ASP A 133 43.30 -7.46 17.17
N ASP A 134 43.59 -6.20 16.90
CA ASP A 134 44.20 -5.71 15.67
C ASP A 134 45.45 -4.86 15.91
N GLU A 135 45.99 -4.87 17.14
CA GLU A 135 47.13 -4.06 17.58
C GLU A 135 46.98 -2.54 17.34
N SER A 136 45.76 -2.07 17.03
CA SER A 136 45.52 -0.65 16.79
C SER A 136 45.56 0.15 18.10
N THR A 137 45.97 1.42 18.01
CA THR A 137 46.01 2.32 19.17
C THR A 137 44.60 2.57 19.70
N ALA A 138 44.46 2.86 21.00
CA ALA A 138 43.16 3.09 21.65
C ALA A 138 42.22 4.07 20.92
N TRP A 139 42.77 5.05 20.19
CA TRP A 139 42.02 6.01 19.38
C TRP A 139 41.25 5.38 18.20
N PHE A 140 41.76 4.28 17.63
CA PHE A 140 41.12 3.51 16.55
C PHE A 140 40.10 2.49 17.08
N LYS A 141 39.85 2.45 18.39
CA LYS A 141 38.90 1.53 19.03
C LYS A 141 37.65 2.24 19.58
N GLU A 142 37.55 3.56 19.38
CA GLU A 142 36.36 4.33 19.80
C GLU A 142 35.11 3.99 18.97
N ASP A 143 35.26 3.47 17.75
CA ASP A 143 34.16 3.02 16.90
C ASP A 143 33.69 1.59 17.21
N ASP A 144 34.56 0.77 17.80
CA ASP A 144 34.28 -0.63 18.14
C ASP A 144 33.17 -0.75 19.18
N GLU A 145 33.11 0.19 20.13
CA GLU A 145 32.17 0.13 21.24
C GLU A 145 31.62 1.52 21.60
N VAL A 146 30.42 1.84 21.12
CA VAL A 146 29.76 3.10 21.47
C VAL A 146 28.97 2.92 22.76
N GLN A 147 29.49 3.52 23.83
CA GLN A 147 28.87 3.46 25.16
C GLN A 147 27.46 4.07 25.18
N PRO A 148 26.59 3.63 26.12
CA PRO A 148 25.27 4.22 26.32
C PRO A 148 25.30 5.75 26.43
N ASN A 149 24.37 6.43 25.77
CA ASN A 149 24.25 7.89 25.62
C ASN A 149 25.36 8.59 24.80
N ASN A 150 26.40 7.88 24.38
CA ASN A 150 27.42 8.46 23.50
C ASN A 150 26.99 8.40 22.03
N SER A 151 27.66 9.21 21.21
CA SER A 151 27.47 9.27 19.77
C SER A 151 28.79 9.14 19.03
N TYR A 152 28.75 8.46 17.89
CA TYR A 152 29.89 8.26 17.01
C TYR A 152 29.50 8.53 15.56
N ILE A 153 30.45 9.00 14.74
CA ILE A 153 30.22 9.24 13.32
C ILE A 153 31.05 8.25 12.51
N TYR A 154 30.37 7.38 11.77
CA TYR A 154 30.99 6.45 10.84
C TYR A 154 31.05 7.06 9.44
N VAL A 155 32.20 6.93 8.77
CA VAL A 155 32.41 7.42 7.40
C VAL A 155 32.69 6.22 6.50
N TRP A 156 31.80 5.98 5.53
CA TRP A 156 31.94 4.89 4.57
C TRP A 156 31.96 5.40 3.14
N TYR A 157 32.75 4.73 2.31
CA TYR A 157 32.90 5.03 0.89
C TYR A 157 32.33 3.90 0.04
N ALA A 158 31.34 4.23 -0.80
CA ALA A 158 30.69 3.28 -1.69
C ALA A 158 31.48 3.11 -2.99
N ASN A 159 32.60 2.39 -2.95
CA ASN A 159 33.44 2.21 -4.14
C ASN A 159 32.76 1.37 -5.26
N ARG A 160 33.43 1.25 -6.41
CA ARG A 160 32.92 0.46 -7.55
C ARG A 160 32.66 -1.03 -7.23
N ARG A 161 33.36 -1.62 -6.25
CA ARG A 161 33.16 -3.03 -5.84
C ARG A 161 31.93 -3.21 -4.97
N SER A 162 31.54 -2.17 -4.22
CA SER A 162 30.30 -2.11 -3.44
C SER A 162 29.06 -2.03 -4.33
N GLY A 163 29.20 -1.50 -5.55
CA GLY A 163 28.13 -1.44 -6.53
C GLY A 163 27.77 -2.79 -7.17
N PRO A 164 26.76 -2.80 -8.06
CA PRO A 164 26.41 -3.98 -8.84
C PRO A 164 27.54 -4.34 -9.82
N VAL A 165 27.96 -5.61 -9.80
CA VAL A 165 29.08 -6.15 -10.60
C VAL A 165 28.62 -6.63 -11.98
N GLN A 166 27.39 -7.13 -12.07
CA GLN A 166 26.84 -7.73 -13.29
C GLN A 166 26.23 -6.68 -14.23
N SER A 167 26.42 -6.88 -15.53
CA SER A 167 25.77 -6.10 -16.58
C SER A 167 24.25 -6.17 -16.41
N GLY A 168 23.57 -5.02 -16.37
CA GLY A 168 22.11 -4.93 -16.22
C GLY A 168 21.56 -4.82 -14.80
N ALA A 169 22.34 -5.07 -13.73
CA ALA A 169 21.88 -4.86 -12.36
C ALA A 169 22.01 -3.39 -11.94
N ALA A 170 20.90 -2.75 -11.56
CA ALA A 170 20.88 -1.33 -11.21
C ALA A 170 21.40 -1.04 -9.79
N CYS A 171 21.14 -1.95 -8.84
CA CYS A 171 21.50 -1.79 -7.43
C CYS A 171 21.90 -3.13 -6.83
N ARG A 172 22.71 -3.08 -5.76
CA ARG A 172 23.15 -4.23 -4.97
C ARG A 172 22.84 -3.98 -3.49
N SER A 173 22.28 -4.98 -2.84
CA SER A 173 21.97 -4.95 -1.41
C SER A 173 23.13 -5.48 -0.56
N TRP A 174 23.37 -4.80 0.56
CA TRP A 174 24.23 -5.21 1.67
C TRP A 174 23.48 -5.01 2.99
N ILE A 175 24.15 -5.25 4.11
CA ILE A 175 23.58 -5.09 5.45
C ILE A 175 24.53 -4.31 6.36
N TYR A 176 23.97 -3.72 7.40
CA TYR A 176 24.70 -3.21 8.56
C TYR A 176 24.09 -3.80 9.84
N TYR A 177 24.93 -4.00 10.86
CA TYR A 177 24.56 -4.62 12.13
C TYR A 177 25.54 -4.18 13.23
N SER A 178 25.23 -4.48 14.49
CA SER A 178 26.18 -4.31 15.59
C SER A 178 27.06 -5.56 15.70
N ASP A 179 28.37 -5.36 15.88
CA ASP A 179 29.39 -6.43 15.80
C ASP A 179 30.17 -6.60 17.11
N LEU A 180 29.58 -6.26 18.27
CA LEU A 180 30.16 -6.61 19.58
C LEU A 180 29.97 -8.08 19.86
N ASN A 181 28.75 -8.57 19.61
CA ASN A 181 28.44 -9.98 19.64
C ASN A 181 27.44 -10.27 18.52
N LEU A 182 27.96 -10.69 17.37
CA LEU A 182 27.18 -10.92 16.16
C LEU A 182 25.89 -11.71 16.42
N GLU A 183 25.97 -12.82 17.16
CA GLU A 183 24.82 -13.68 17.42
C GLU A 183 23.79 -12.96 18.32
N LYS A 184 24.22 -12.42 19.46
CA LYS A 184 23.30 -11.80 20.41
C LYS A 184 22.71 -10.48 19.92
N ASP A 185 23.49 -9.67 19.23
CA ASP A 185 23.08 -8.35 18.75
C ASP A 185 22.01 -8.47 17.65
N ILE A 186 22.20 -9.40 16.71
CA ILE A 186 21.24 -9.65 15.63
C ILE A 186 19.96 -10.26 16.20
N HIS A 187 20.04 -11.25 17.09
CA HIS A 187 18.86 -11.82 17.75
C HIS A 187 18.10 -10.78 18.60
N SER A 188 18.80 -9.78 19.16
CA SER A 188 18.19 -8.68 19.89
C SER A 188 17.48 -7.66 18.98
N GLY A 189 17.82 -7.61 17.69
CA GLY A 189 17.13 -6.82 16.65
C GLY A 189 18.00 -5.83 15.87
N LEU A 190 19.32 -5.79 16.09
CA LEU A 190 20.21 -4.80 15.46
C LEU A 190 20.66 -5.23 14.06
N ILE A 191 19.81 -4.98 13.07
CA ILE A 191 20.10 -5.25 11.67
C ILE A 191 19.39 -4.24 10.77
N GLY A 192 20.03 -3.79 9.71
CA GLY A 192 19.41 -2.96 8.69
C GLY A 192 20.05 -3.13 7.31
N PRO A 193 19.32 -2.79 6.23
CA PRO A 193 19.81 -2.94 4.87
C PRO A 193 20.57 -1.71 4.36
N ILE A 194 21.56 -1.94 3.51
CA ILE A 194 22.24 -0.93 2.69
C ILE A 194 21.96 -1.23 1.22
N LEU A 195 21.64 -0.21 0.42
CA LEU A 195 21.42 -0.32 -1.02
C LEU A 195 22.40 0.58 -1.77
N ILE A 196 23.27 -0.02 -2.58
CA ILE A 196 24.25 0.69 -3.42
C ILE A 196 23.87 0.57 -4.88
N CYS A 197 23.61 1.70 -5.54
CA CYS A 197 23.15 1.76 -6.93
C CYS A 197 24.21 2.33 -7.88
N GLN A 198 24.05 2.09 -9.18
CA GLN A 198 24.88 2.77 -10.19
C GLN A 198 24.62 4.28 -10.18
N LYS A 199 25.61 5.07 -10.62
CA LYS A 199 25.48 6.53 -10.70
C LYS A 199 24.30 6.95 -11.57
N GLY A 200 23.56 7.96 -11.13
CA GLY A 200 22.39 8.51 -11.84
C GLY A 200 21.12 7.66 -11.72
N THR A 201 21.08 6.71 -10.79
CA THR A 201 19.89 5.89 -10.51
C THR A 201 18.90 6.64 -9.62
N PHE A 202 19.38 7.48 -8.71
CA PHE A 202 18.54 8.35 -7.89
C PHE A 202 18.30 9.69 -8.61
N SER A 203 17.05 10.16 -8.59
CA SER A 203 16.68 11.46 -9.18
C SER A 203 17.40 12.62 -8.49
N LYS A 204 17.66 13.71 -9.25
CA LYS A 204 18.27 14.96 -8.73
C LYS A 204 17.38 15.72 -7.73
N SER A 205 16.09 15.41 -7.64
CA SER A 205 15.28 15.84 -6.49
C SER A 205 15.72 15.03 -5.28
N ASN A 206 15.96 15.64 -4.12
CA ASN A 206 16.31 15.01 -2.82
C ASN A 206 15.45 13.80 -2.36
N SER A 207 14.49 13.35 -3.16
CA SER A 207 13.92 12.01 -3.09
C SER A 207 14.98 10.95 -3.40
N SER A 208 15.41 10.23 -2.37
CA SER A 208 16.18 8.97 -2.40
C SER A 208 15.41 7.81 -3.09
N ARG A 209 14.78 8.08 -4.22
CA ARG A 209 13.89 7.17 -4.95
C ARG A 209 14.55 6.71 -6.24
N THR A 210 14.57 5.40 -6.41
CA THR A 210 14.73 4.72 -7.68
C THR A 210 13.38 4.80 -8.43
N SER A 211 13.40 4.68 -9.77
CA SER A 211 12.16 4.61 -10.59
C SER A 211 11.35 3.32 -10.35
N THR A 212 11.80 2.44 -9.46
CA THR A 212 11.30 1.09 -9.23
C THR A 212 10.97 0.90 -7.76
N ARG A 213 10.07 -0.04 -7.47
CA ARG A 213 9.63 -0.31 -6.10
C ARG A 213 10.54 -1.35 -5.45
N ASP A 214 11.23 -0.96 -4.38
CA ASP A 214 12.19 -1.82 -3.68
C ASP A 214 11.60 -2.31 -2.33
N PHE A 215 11.58 -3.62 -2.09
CA PHE A 215 11.19 -4.25 -0.82
C PHE A 215 12.37 -4.98 -0.19
N PHE A 216 12.53 -4.86 1.13
CA PHE A 216 13.58 -5.54 1.89
C PHE A 216 12.96 -6.59 2.81
N LEU A 217 13.38 -7.84 2.67
CA LEU A 217 12.85 -8.97 3.42
C LEU A 217 13.99 -9.75 4.06
N LEU A 218 14.01 -9.75 5.39
CA LEU A 218 14.85 -10.58 6.24
C LEU A 218 14.08 -11.84 6.64
N PHE A 219 14.55 -12.98 6.16
CA PHE A 219 14.12 -14.29 6.60
C PHE A 219 15.08 -14.76 7.69
N MET A 220 14.58 -14.88 8.92
CA MET A 220 15.39 -15.28 10.07
C MET A 220 14.51 -15.89 11.15
N VAL A 221 15.04 -16.89 11.84
CA VAL A 221 14.47 -17.39 13.10
C VAL A 221 15.04 -16.59 14.27
N PHE A 222 14.18 -15.85 14.96
CA PHE A 222 14.55 -15.12 16.17
C PHE A 222 14.44 -16.03 17.40
N ASP A 223 15.58 -16.42 17.96
CA ASP A 223 15.67 -17.15 19.22
C ASP A 223 15.90 -16.17 20.37
N GLU A 224 14.88 -15.95 21.20
CA GLU A 224 15.01 -15.02 22.32
C GLU A 224 16.00 -15.52 23.37
N GLU A 225 16.27 -16.82 23.51
CA GLU A 225 17.26 -17.31 24.49
C GLU A 225 18.68 -16.81 24.18
N LYS A 226 18.92 -16.42 22.93
CA LYS A 226 20.17 -15.84 22.44
C LYS A 226 20.16 -14.30 22.46
N SER A 227 19.05 -13.67 22.81
CA SER A 227 18.94 -12.21 22.97
C SER A 227 19.63 -11.75 24.25
N TRP A 228 20.11 -10.50 24.28
CA TRP A 228 20.63 -9.88 25.51
C TRP A 228 19.56 -9.65 26.58
N TYR A 229 18.30 -9.58 26.17
CA TYR A 229 17.16 -9.20 27.02
C TYR A 229 16.36 -10.40 27.54
N PHE A 230 16.87 -11.61 27.37
CA PHE A 230 16.24 -12.81 27.90
C PHE A 230 16.44 -12.93 29.40
N ASP A 231 15.35 -12.79 30.15
CA ASP A 231 15.35 -13.06 31.59
C ASP A 231 15.15 -14.56 31.86
N LYS A 232 16.20 -15.22 32.33
CA LYS A 232 16.19 -16.64 32.71
C LYS A 232 15.27 -16.95 33.90
N HIS A 233 14.92 -15.95 34.70
CA HIS A 233 14.07 -16.09 35.89
C HIS A 233 12.58 -15.90 35.58
N SER A 234 12.24 -15.16 34.51
CA SER A 234 10.88 -14.99 34.00
C SER A 234 10.49 -16.15 33.08
N ARG A 235 10.55 -17.38 33.60
CA ARG A 235 9.97 -18.55 32.93
C ARG A 235 8.45 -18.40 32.92
N ARG A 236 7.89 -17.87 31.84
CA ARG A 236 6.50 -18.20 31.51
C ARG A 236 6.47 -19.69 31.18
N PRO A 237 5.78 -20.54 31.97
CA PRO A 237 5.67 -21.94 31.62
C PRO A 237 4.92 -22.00 30.30
N CYS A 238 5.57 -22.53 29.27
CA CYS A 238 4.93 -22.87 28.02
C CYS A 238 3.80 -23.85 28.37
N THR A 239 2.56 -23.43 28.20
CA THR A 239 1.40 -24.22 28.62
C THR A 239 1.45 -25.57 27.92
N GLU A 240 1.47 -26.66 28.70
CA GLU A 240 1.74 -28.05 28.30
C GLU A 240 0.67 -28.69 27.39
N LYS A 241 -0.05 -27.92 26.57
CA LYS A 241 -1.10 -28.45 25.68
C LYS A 241 -0.88 -28.06 24.22
N THR A 242 0.29 -28.36 23.70
CA THR A 242 0.48 -28.68 22.28
C THR A 242 1.71 -29.58 22.17
N GLN A 243 1.56 -30.67 21.44
CA GLN A 243 2.47 -31.82 21.37
C GLN A 243 3.82 -31.56 20.67
N GLU A 244 4.41 -30.36 20.82
CA GLU A 244 5.70 -29.98 20.24
C GLU A 244 6.56 -29.23 21.28
N MET A 245 7.21 -30.01 22.14
CA MET A 245 8.22 -29.58 23.11
C MET A 245 9.47 -29.04 22.37
N GLN A 246 9.51 -27.76 21.92
CA GLN A 246 10.76 -26.96 21.78
C GLN A 246 10.66 -25.50 21.24
N GLN A 247 9.48 -24.90 21.05
CA GLN A 247 9.37 -23.66 20.23
C GLN A 247 8.71 -22.45 20.90
N CYS A 248 8.82 -22.31 22.22
CA CYS A 248 8.13 -21.23 22.95
C CYS A 248 8.82 -19.85 22.83
N HIS A 249 10.13 -19.84 22.58
CA HIS A 249 10.96 -18.63 22.47
C HIS A 249 11.57 -18.41 21.09
N LYS A 250 11.21 -19.25 20.12
CA LYS A 250 11.68 -19.17 18.73
C LYS A 250 10.58 -18.63 17.84
N PHE A 251 10.86 -17.55 17.14
CA PHE A 251 9.92 -16.90 16.26
C PHE A 251 10.41 -16.99 14.81
N TYR A 252 9.69 -17.73 14.00
CA TYR A 252 9.95 -17.92 12.57
C TYR A 252 9.29 -16.77 11.81
N ALA A 253 10.07 -15.75 11.46
CA ALA A 253 9.51 -14.46 11.08
C ALA A 253 10.14 -13.89 9.79
N ILE A 254 9.34 -13.07 9.10
CA ILE A 254 9.82 -12.19 8.02
C ILE A 254 9.85 -10.77 8.60
N ASN A 255 11.01 -10.12 8.59
CA ASN A 255 11.21 -8.79 9.20
C ASN A 255 10.77 -8.71 10.67
N GLY A 256 10.90 -9.81 11.41
CA GLY A 256 10.50 -9.89 12.82
C GLY A 256 8.99 -9.97 13.06
N ILE A 257 8.18 -10.22 12.02
CA ILE A 257 6.74 -10.46 12.12
C ILE A 257 6.39 -11.89 11.68
N THR A 258 5.52 -12.56 12.44
CA THR A 258 4.96 -13.88 12.11
C THR A 258 3.61 -13.73 11.42
N TYR A 259 3.31 -14.64 10.49
CA TYR A 259 2.06 -14.78 9.71
C TYR A 259 1.71 -13.65 8.72
N ASN A 260 1.78 -12.38 9.12
CA ASN A 260 1.28 -11.29 8.27
C ASN A 260 2.09 -9.99 8.39
N LEU A 261 3.12 -9.87 7.55
CA LEU A 261 3.87 -8.63 7.36
C LEU A 261 3.05 -7.60 6.56
N GLN A 262 2.83 -6.41 7.13
CA GLN A 262 2.12 -5.31 6.46
C GLN A 262 3.06 -4.51 5.54
N GLY A 263 2.50 -3.72 4.62
CA GLY A 263 3.26 -2.80 3.78
C GLY A 263 3.69 -3.35 2.40
N LEU A 264 3.44 -4.63 2.11
CA LEU A 264 3.74 -5.24 0.81
C LEU A 264 2.62 -4.97 -0.19
N ARG A 265 2.73 -3.88 -0.95
CA ARG A 265 1.72 -3.44 -1.94
C ARG A 265 2.39 -3.00 -3.23
N MET A 266 1.92 -3.47 -4.38
CA MET A 266 2.50 -3.17 -5.69
C MET A 266 1.42 -3.18 -6.78
N TYR A 267 1.66 -2.52 -7.92
CA TYR A 267 0.72 -2.56 -9.04
C TYR A 267 1.00 -3.72 -9.99
N GLU A 268 -0.07 -4.22 -10.62
CA GLU A 268 0.01 -5.18 -11.72
C GLU A 268 0.87 -4.63 -12.87
N GLY A 269 1.84 -5.43 -13.31
CA GLY A 269 2.79 -5.09 -14.38
C GLY A 269 3.91 -4.12 -13.98
N GLU A 270 3.92 -3.62 -12.74
CA GLU A 270 5.01 -2.78 -12.20
C GLU A 270 6.29 -3.61 -12.00
N LEU A 271 7.46 -3.04 -12.29
CA LEU A 271 8.74 -3.68 -11.99
C LEU A 271 9.08 -3.47 -10.51
N VAL A 272 9.12 -4.57 -9.76
CA VAL A 272 9.42 -4.61 -8.34
C VAL A 272 10.75 -5.32 -8.11
N ARG A 273 11.57 -4.80 -7.19
CA ARG A 273 12.78 -5.48 -6.71
C ARG A 273 12.59 -5.96 -5.29
N TRP A 274 12.99 -7.19 -5.04
CA TRP A 274 13.02 -7.77 -3.70
C TRP A 274 14.46 -8.00 -3.30
N HIS A 275 14.86 -7.41 -2.18
CA HIS A 275 16.13 -7.62 -1.52
C HIS A 275 15.92 -8.64 -0.41
N LEU A 276 16.32 -9.88 -0.71
CA LEU A 276 16.22 -11.02 0.19
C LEU A 276 17.49 -11.10 1.04
N LEU A 277 17.32 -11.15 2.35
CA LEU A 277 18.37 -11.14 3.35
C LEU A 277 18.18 -12.33 4.29
N ASN A 278 19.26 -13.05 4.59
CA ASN A 278 19.29 -14.08 5.62
C ASN A 278 20.56 -13.93 6.44
N MET A 279 20.39 -13.77 7.74
CA MET A 279 21.48 -13.66 8.72
C MET A 279 21.28 -14.62 9.90
N GLY A 280 20.52 -15.69 9.68
CA GLY A 280 20.31 -16.74 10.67
C GLY A 280 21.54 -17.62 10.88
N GLY A 281 21.41 -18.58 11.80
CA GLY A 281 22.45 -19.57 12.04
C GLY A 281 22.64 -20.55 10.87
N PRO A 282 23.63 -21.46 10.94
CA PRO A 282 23.94 -22.39 9.85
C PRO A 282 22.79 -23.33 9.42
N LYS A 283 21.83 -23.56 10.32
CA LYS A 283 20.64 -24.39 10.06
C LYS A 283 19.49 -23.60 9.42
N ASP A 284 19.60 -22.27 9.34
CA ASP A 284 18.52 -21.37 8.97
C ASP A 284 18.49 -21.16 7.45
N ILE A 285 18.15 -22.21 6.70
CA ILE A 285 18.03 -22.16 5.24
C ILE A 285 16.58 -21.92 4.87
N HIS A 286 16.32 -20.91 4.03
CA HIS A 286 14.97 -20.54 3.61
C HIS A 286 14.79 -20.71 2.11
N VAL A 287 13.63 -21.22 1.69
CA VAL A 287 13.29 -21.34 0.26
C VAL A 287 12.16 -20.36 -0.02
N VAL A 288 12.53 -19.15 -0.43
CA VAL A 288 11.57 -18.06 -0.64
C VAL A 288 10.71 -18.36 -1.86
N HIS A 289 9.40 -18.37 -1.67
CA HIS A 289 8.43 -18.64 -2.72
C HIS A 289 7.36 -17.54 -2.77
N PHE A 290 7.12 -17.05 -3.99
CA PHE A 290 6.07 -16.08 -4.28
C PHE A 290 4.94 -16.78 -5.02
N HIS A 291 3.83 -17.02 -4.32
CA HIS A 291 2.72 -17.80 -4.88
C HIS A 291 2.21 -17.17 -6.18
N GLY A 292 2.07 -17.99 -7.22
CA GLY A 292 1.49 -17.59 -8.50
C GLY A 292 2.30 -16.58 -9.31
N GLN A 293 3.54 -16.28 -8.91
CA GLN A 293 4.43 -15.36 -9.62
C GLN A 293 5.72 -16.07 -10.02
N THR A 294 6.41 -15.47 -10.98
CA THR A 294 7.79 -15.86 -11.32
C THR A 294 8.65 -14.60 -11.28
N PHE A 295 9.91 -14.77 -10.95
CA PHE A 295 10.86 -13.68 -10.86
C PHE A 295 12.14 -14.03 -11.63
N VAL A 296 12.93 -13.00 -11.88
CA VAL A 296 14.20 -13.10 -12.58
C VAL A 296 15.29 -12.69 -11.60
N GLU A 297 16.31 -13.53 -11.46
CA GLU A 297 17.50 -13.16 -10.69
C GLU A 297 18.26 -12.04 -11.41
N GLN A 298 18.72 -11.02 -10.66
CA GLN A 298 19.59 -10.00 -11.23
C GLN A 298 20.92 -10.61 -11.68
N GLY A 299 21.27 -10.41 -12.94
CA GLY A 299 22.52 -10.87 -13.53
C GLY A 299 22.37 -11.37 -14.95
N GLU A 300 23.50 -11.52 -15.65
CA GLU A 300 23.56 -12.25 -16.92
C GLU A 300 24.25 -13.60 -16.70
N PRO A 301 23.68 -14.71 -17.21
CA PRO A 301 22.40 -14.80 -17.92
C PRO A 301 21.19 -14.65 -16.98
N LYS A 302 20.07 -14.14 -17.52
CA LYS A 302 18.83 -13.96 -16.77
C LYS A 302 18.15 -15.32 -16.57
N HIS A 303 18.08 -15.77 -15.32
CA HIS A 303 17.37 -17.00 -14.96
C HIS A 303 15.98 -16.66 -14.41
N GLN A 304 14.94 -17.25 -15.00
CA GLN A 304 13.59 -17.18 -14.49
C GLN A 304 13.38 -18.32 -13.48
N LEU A 305 13.03 -17.96 -12.25
CA LEU A 305 12.89 -18.88 -11.13
C LEU A 305 11.47 -18.76 -10.54
N GLY A 306 11.00 -19.84 -9.93
CA GLY A 306 9.77 -19.87 -9.12
C GLY A 306 10.05 -19.75 -7.61
N THR A 307 11.20 -20.25 -7.18
CA THR A 307 11.63 -20.27 -5.78
C THR A 307 13.11 -19.89 -5.70
N TYR A 308 13.54 -19.32 -4.57
CA TYR A 308 14.92 -18.91 -4.36
C TYR A 308 15.44 -19.44 -3.02
N THR A 309 16.50 -20.25 -3.06
CA THR A 309 17.15 -20.76 -1.85
C THR A 309 18.09 -19.72 -1.27
N LEU A 310 17.73 -19.20 -0.09
CA LEU A 310 18.44 -18.17 0.63
C LEU A 310 19.26 -18.80 1.76
N LEU A 311 20.58 -18.83 1.57
CA LEU A 311 21.53 -19.39 2.53
C LEU A 311 21.85 -18.38 3.66
N PRO A 312 22.23 -18.84 4.86
CA PRO A 312 22.72 -17.97 5.93
C PRO A 312 23.88 -17.08 5.46
N GLY A 313 23.83 -15.79 5.81
CA GLY A 313 24.83 -14.79 5.41
C GLY A 313 24.72 -14.33 3.95
N SER A 314 23.68 -14.75 3.22
CA SER A 314 23.48 -14.33 1.83
C SER A 314 22.49 -13.18 1.69
N PHE A 315 22.80 -12.27 0.77
CA PHE A 315 21.97 -11.14 0.39
C PHE A 315 21.86 -11.10 -1.14
N ARG A 316 20.63 -11.13 -1.62
CA ARG A 316 20.31 -11.31 -3.04
C ARG A 316 19.18 -10.40 -3.47
N THR A 317 19.26 -9.94 -4.70
CA THR A 317 18.24 -9.07 -5.29
C THR A 317 17.60 -9.80 -6.46
N ILE A 318 16.27 -9.86 -6.44
CA ILE A 318 15.47 -10.44 -7.52
C ILE A 318 14.50 -9.41 -8.07
N GLU A 319 14.16 -9.53 -9.35
CA GLU A 319 13.22 -8.64 -10.03
C GLU A 319 11.95 -9.40 -10.41
N MET A 320 10.79 -8.83 -10.10
CA MET A 320 9.49 -9.44 -10.33
C MET A 320 8.57 -8.46 -11.04
N LYS A 321 7.73 -8.98 -11.95
CA LYS A 321 6.61 -8.26 -12.55
C LYS A 321 5.32 -9.03 -12.24
N PRO A 322 4.49 -8.56 -11.29
CA PRO A 322 3.31 -9.29 -10.87
C PRO A 322 2.24 -9.24 -11.98
N GLN A 323 1.67 -10.39 -12.32
CA GLN A 323 0.74 -10.50 -13.46
C GLN A 323 -0.74 -10.50 -13.08
N ARG A 324 -1.08 -10.91 -11.85
CA ARG A 324 -2.47 -11.10 -11.45
C ARG A 324 -2.75 -10.32 -10.16
N PRO A 325 -3.82 -9.51 -10.13
CA PRO A 325 -4.22 -8.78 -8.95
C PRO A 325 -4.78 -9.70 -7.87
N GLY A 326 -4.73 -9.25 -6.62
CA GLY A 326 -5.25 -9.95 -5.46
C GLY A 326 -4.23 -10.13 -4.35
N TRP A 327 -4.67 -10.87 -3.33
CA TRP A 327 -3.83 -11.28 -2.22
C TRP A 327 -3.08 -12.55 -2.57
N TRP A 328 -1.76 -12.51 -2.38
CA TRP A 328 -0.86 -13.63 -2.63
C TRP A 328 -0.04 -13.91 -1.38
N LEU A 329 0.32 -15.18 -1.21
CA LEU A 329 1.16 -15.63 -0.11
C LEU A 329 2.63 -15.55 -0.53
N LEU A 330 3.46 -15.06 0.40
CA LEU A 330 4.90 -15.12 0.39
C LEU A 330 5.32 -15.97 1.58
N ASP A 331 6.05 -17.04 1.35
CA ASP A 331 6.46 -17.97 2.39
C ASP A 331 7.87 -18.53 2.15
N THR A 332 8.36 -19.25 3.16
CA THR A 332 9.41 -20.24 2.97
C THR A 332 8.74 -21.59 2.67
N GLU A 333 9.15 -22.31 1.63
CA GLU A 333 8.61 -23.65 1.33
C GLU A 333 9.03 -24.71 2.36
N VAL A 334 9.92 -24.36 3.29
CA VAL A 334 10.29 -25.23 4.41
C VAL A 334 9.08 -25.35 5.34
N GLY A 335 8.34 -26.45 5.21
CA GLY A 335 7.02 -26.63 5.82
C GLY A 335 6.96 -26.39 7.32
N GLU A 336 7.96 -26.83 8.08
CA GLU A 336 8.04 -26.58 9.53
C GLU A 336 8.11 -25.07 9.85
N TYR A 337 8.91 -24.31 9.10
CA TYR A 337 9.10 -22.87 9.32
C TYR A 337 7.88 -22.07 8.85
N GLN A 338 7.25 -22.50 7.75
CA GLN A 338 6.00 -21.93 7.25
C GLN A 338 4.88 -22.07 8.28
N GLN A 339 4.67 -23.30 8.80
CA GLN A 339 3.64 -23.60 9.79
C GLN A 339 3.88 -22.86 11.10
N ALA A 340 5.14 -22.71 11.50
CA ALA A 340 5.52 -21.95 12.68
C ALA A 340 5.38 -20.42 12.52
N GLY A 341 5.14 -19.92 11.30
CA GLY A 341 4.73 -18.54 11.07
C GLY A 341 5.53 -17.75 10.03
N MET A 342 6.53 -18.34 9.36
CA MET A 342 7.36 -17.64 8.36
C MET A 342 6.64 -17.51 7.02
N GLN A 343 5.62 -16.67 7.02
CA GLN A 343 4.79 -16.34 5.87
C GLN A 343 4.26 -14.91 6.00
N ALA A 344 3.89 -14.31 4.88
CA ALA A 344 3.31 -12.98 4.79
C ALA A 344 2.38 -12.89 3.58
N SER A 345 1.38 -12.03 3.65
CA SER A 345 0.52 -11.75 2.49
C SER A 345 0.96 -10.46 1.81
N TYR A 346 1.07 -10.46 0.48
CA TYR A 346 1.30 -9.26 -0.32
C TYR A 346 0.12 -8.98 -1.25
N LEU A 347 -0.14 -7.70 -1.50
CA LEU A 347 -1.26 -7.23 -2.32
C LEU A 347 -0.76 -6.73 -3.68
N VAL A 348 -1.24 -7.37 -4.74
CA VAL A 348 -1.09 -6.89 -6.12
C VAL A 348 -2.36 -6.13 -6.51
N ILE A 349 -2.19 -4.86 -6.85
CA ILE A 349 -3.26 -3.91 -7.11
C ILE A 349 -3.50 -3.82 -8.61
N GLU A 350 -4.76 -3.87 -9.02
CA GLU A 350 -5.17 -3.66 -10.41
C GLU A 350 -4.68 -2.31 -10.92
N LYS A 351 -4.05 -2.29 -12.10
CA LYS A 351 -3.51 -1.05 -12.69
C LYS A 351 -4.57 0.03 -12.91
N GLU A 352 -5.82 -0.40 -13.15
CA GLU A 352 -6.99 0.46 -13.38
C GLU A 352 -7.79 0.77 -12.10
N CYS A 353 -7.22 0.52 -10.91
CA CYS A 353 -7.80 0.87 -9.62
C CYS A 353 -7.86 2.40 -9.42
N ARG A 354 -8.73 3.09 -10.15
CA ARG A 354 -8.98 4.55 -10.08
C ARG A 354 -10.48 4.86 -10.23
N ILE A 355 -11.32 4.00 -9.66
CA ILE A 355 -12.77 4.09 -9.78
C ILE A 355 -13.28 5.16 -8.79
N PRO A 356 -14.26 6.00 -9.15
CA PRO A 356 -14.90 6.89 -8.19
C PRO A 356 -15.56 6.09 -7.07
N MET A 357 -15.21 6.41 -5.82
CA MET A 357 -15.70 5.70 -4.62
C MET A 357 -17.14 6.08 -4.26
N GLY A 358 -17.62 7.21 -4.78
CA GLY A 358 -19.05 7.41 -4.92
C GLY A 358 -19.58 8.73 -4.38
N LEU A 359 -18.72 9.73 -4.14
CA LEU A 359 -19.17 11.06 -3.70
C LEU A 359 -20.03 11.73 -4.77
N ALA A 360 -19.62 11.73 -6.04
CA ALA A 360 -20.39 12.32 -7.13
C ALA A 360 -21.64 11.50 -7.50
N SER A 361 -21.55 10.18 -7.39
CA SER A 361 -22.62 9.25 -7.80
C SER A 361 -23.78 9.10 -6.80
N GLY A 362 -23.57 9.51 -5.54
CA GLY A 362 -24.53 9.28 -4.45
C GLY A 362 -24.37 7.95 -3.70
N VAL A 363 -23.46 7.07 -4.13
CA VAL A 363 -23.17 5.79 -3.41
C VAL A 363 -22.67 6.06 -1.99
N ILE A 364 -21.92 7.15 -1.77
CA ILE A 364 -21.61 7.63 -0.42
C ILE A 364 -22.77 8.52 0.03
N LEU A 365 -23.45 8.14 1.09
CA LEU A 365 -24.59 8.85 1.68
C LEU A 365 -24.14 10.11 2.45
N ASP A 366 -25.06 11.06 2.61
CA ASP A 366 -24.79 12.31 3.34
C ASP A 366 -24.35 12.07 4.79
N SER A 367 -24.87 11.02 5.43
CA SER A 367 -24.51 10.62 6.81
C SER A 367 -23.06 10.14 6.96
N GLN A 368 -22.39 9.81 5.86
CA GLN A 368 -21.00 9.35 5.84
C GLN A 368 -19.99 10.49 5.73
N ILE A 369 -20.44 11.72 5.51
CA ILE A 369 -19.59 12.90 5.32
C ILE A 369 -19.70 13.78 6.56
N ASN A 370 -18.57 14.09 7.18
CA ASN A 370 -18.49 14.96 8.35
C ASN A 370 -17.40 16.01 8.15
N ALA A 371 -17.47 17.15 8.82
CA ALA A 371 -16.40 18.15 8.78
C ALA A 371 -16.19 18.78 10.16
N ALA A 372 -15.05 19.46 10.32
CA ALA A 372 -14.75 20.22 11.52
C ALA A 372 -15.76 21.36 11.75
N HIS A 373 -16.07 22.08 10.68
CA HIS A 373 -16.90 23.28 10.68
C HIS A 373 -17.37 23.58 9.25
N HIS A 374 -18.52 24.25 9.11
CA HIS A 374 -19.00 24.79 7.84
C HIS A 374 -19.63 26.17 8.04
N ILE A 375 -19.69 26.96 6.97
CA ILE A 375 -20.32 28.29 6.96
C ILE A 375 -21.72 28.17 6.40
N ASP A 376 -22.72 28.70 7.11
CA ASP A 376 -24.10 28.82 6.64
C ASP A 376 -24.59 27.52 5.96
N HIS A 377 -25.08 27.61 4.73
CA HIS A 377 -25.58 26.50 3.91
C HIS A 377 -24.49 25.72 3.14
N TRP A 378 -23.20 26.03 3.32
CA TRP A 378 -22.08 25.32 2.67
C TRP A 378 -21.72 24.02 3.41
N GLU A 379 -22.71 23.16 3.62
CA GLU A 379 -22.61 21.95 4.44
C GLU A 379 -21.65 20.88 3.85
N PRO A 380 -21.09 19.98 4.68
CA PRO A 380 -20.18 18.93 4.24
C PRO A 380 -20.76 17.99 3.19
N LYS A 381 -22.07 17.70 3.27
CA LYS A 381 -22.79 16.82 2.33
C LYS A 381 -22.73 17.29 0.87
N LEU A 382 -22.47 18.59 0.65
CA LEU A 382 -22.38 19.20 -0.67
C LEU A 382 -21.00 19.03 -1.32
N ALA A 383 -20.01 18.47 -0.63
CA ALA A 383 -18.62 18.30 -1.09
C ALA A 383 -18.45 17.22 -2.19
N ARG A 384 -19.39 17.14 -3.14
CA ARG A 384 -19.45 16.15 -4.20
C ARG A 384 -18.96 16.77 -5.51
N LEU A 385 -18.11 16.06 -6.24
CA LEU A 385 -17.57 16.55 -7.51
C LEU A 385 -18.69 16.90 -8.50
N ASN A 386 -18.54 18.01 -9.23
CA ASN A 386 -19.51 18.52 -10.22
C ASN A 386 -20.92 18.81 -9.68
N ASN A 387 -21.11 18.88 -8.38
CA ASN A 387 -22.39 19.26 -7.79
C ASN A 387 -22.82 20.67 -8.26
N SER A 388 -24.12 20.84 -8.51
CA SER A 388 -24.74 22.03 -9.11
C SER A 388 -25.68 22.74 -8.14
N GLY A 389 -25.77 24.07 -8.22
CA GLY A 389 -26.65 24.87 -7.37
C GLY A 389 -25.96 26.15 -6.88
N THR A 390 -26.69 27.00 -6.17
CA THR A 390 -26.14 28.22 -5.55
C THR A 390 -25.16 27.89 -4.43
N TYR A 391 -25.51 26.89 -3.60
CA TYR A 391 -24.63 26.26 -2.61
C TYR A 391 -24.36 24.85 -3.10
N ASN A 392 -23.14 24.59 -3.54
CA ASN A 392 -22.80 23.36 -4.24
C ASN A 392 -21.49 22.73 -3.78
N ALA A 393 -20.89 23.21 -2.69
CA ALA A 393 -19.64 22.69 -2.16
C ALA A 393 -19.66 22.72 -0.63
N TRP A 394 -18.64 22.13 0.00
CA TRP A 394 -18.33 22.42 1.40
C TRP A 394 -17.44 23.66 1.47
N SER A 395 -17.75 24.60 2.36
CA SER A 395 -16.94 25.79 2.59
C SER A 395 -16.83 26.09 4.07
N THR A 396 -15.66 26.55 4.50
CA THR A 396 -15.37 26.83 5.91
C THR A 396 -14.46 28.06 6.07
N THR A 397 -14.17 28.44 7.32
CA THR A 397 -13.23 29.52 7.67
C THR A 397 -11.90 28.93 8.12
N MET A 398 -10.79 29.60 7.80
CA MET A 398 -9.48 29.32 8.40
C MET A 398 -9.35 30.18 9.65
N LYS A 399 -9.41 29.58 10.85
CA LYS A 399 -9.06 30.28 12.10
C LYS A 399 -7.55 30.15 12.33
N GLN A 400 -6.97 31.13 13.03
CA GLN A 400 -5.54 31.14 13.34
C GLN A 400 -5.22 29.97 14.30
N GLY A 401 -4.42 29.01 13.85
CA GLY A 401 -4.03 27.82 14.63
C GLY A 401 -4.86 26.55 14.38
N GLU A 402 -5.98 26.63 13.64
CA GLU A 402 -6.82 25.47 13.31
C GLU A 402 -6.80 25.19 11.80
N VAL A 403 -6.50 23.95 11.43
CA VAL A 403 -6.56 23.49 10.04
C VAL A 403 -7.91 22.79 9.82
N PRO A 404 -8.83 23.35 9.03
CA PRO A 404 -10.14 22.75 8.83
C PRO A 404 -10.03 21.48 8.01
N TRP A 405 -10.87 20.50 8.35
CA TRP A 405 -10.90 19.22 7.68
C TRP A 405 -12.32 18.78 7.33
N ILE A 406 -12.41 17.97 6.28
CA ILE A 406 -13.58 17.19 5.92
C ILE A 406 -13.21 15.70 5.97
N GLN A 407 -14.13 14.87 6.43
CA GLN A 407 -13.97 13.44 6.66
C GLN A 407 -15.03 12.66 5.88
N VAL A 408 -14.60 11.54 5.30
CA VAL A 408 -15.47 10.54 4.67
C VAL A 408 -15.30 9.20 5.39
N ASP A 409 -16.40 8.55 5.77
CA ASP A 409 -16.43 7.16 6.27
C ASP A 409 -16.99 6.23 5.19
N PHE A 410 -16.13 5.35 4.65
CA PHE A 410 -16.54 4.38 3.63
C PHE A 410 -17.38 3.20 4.19
N GLN A 411 -17.56 3.10 5.51
CA GLN A 411 -18.17 1.99 6.26
C GLN A 411 -17.44 0.65 6.16
N ARG A 412 -16.57 0.49 5.16
CA ARG A 412 -15.67 -0.65 4.92
C ARG A 412 -14.25 -0.17 4.62
N GLN A 413 -13.28 -1.08 4.65
CA GLN A 413 -11.93 -0.76 4.23
C GLN A 413 -11.86 -0.75 2.69
N VAL A 414 -11.34 0.34 2.13
CA VAL A 414 -11.12 0.51 0.69
C VAL A 414 -9.66 0.83 0.42
N LEU A 415 -9.22 0.57 -0.80
CA LEU A 415 -7.91 0.96 -1.28
C LEU A 415 -8.01 2.31 -1.98
N LEU A 416 -7.31 3.31 -1.46
CA LEU A 416 -7.32 4.68 -1.99
C LEU A 416 -6.06 4.91 -2.84
N THR A 417 -6.27 5.34 -4.09
CA THR A 417 -5.21 5.53 -5.10
C THR A 417 -5.18 6.95 -5.67
N GLY A 418 -6.20 7.77 -5.40
CA GLY A 418 -6.23 9.15 -5.84
C GLY A 418 -7.36 9.98 -5.24
N ILE A 419 -7.31 11.27 -5.53
CA ILE A 419 -8.35 12.23 -5.17
C ILE A 419 -8.50 13.26 -6.29
N GLN A 420 -9.74 13.58 -6.65
CA GLN A 420 -10.08 14.68 -7.53
C GLN A 420 -10.68 15.80 -6.70
N THR A 421 -10.17 17.02 -6.86
CA THR A 421 -10.63 18.21 -6.14
C THR A 421 -11.13 19.27 -7.11
N GLN A 422 -12.11 20.05 -6.69
CA GLN A 422 -12.72 21.13 -7.44
C GLN A 422 -13.15 22.23 -6.47
N GLY A 423 -13.01 23.50 -6.87
CA GLY A 423 -13.51 24.63 -6.09
C GLY A 423 -15.01 24.89 -6.30
N ALA A 424 -15.44 26.09 -5.94
CA ALA A 424 -16.74 26.64 -6.32
C ALA A 424 -16.60 28.09 -6.81
N LYS A 425 -17.61 28.57 -7.53
CA LYS A 425 -17.72 29.96 -7.93
C LYS A 425 -19.00 30.54 -7.32
N TRP A 426 -18.83 31.49 -6.41
CA TRP A 426 -19.94 32.18 -5.78
C TRP A 426 -20.06 33.57 -6.41
N PHE A 427 -21.08 33.75 -7.25
CA PHE A 427 -21.23 34.90 -8.14
C PHE A 427 -19.99 35.12 -9.04
N LEU A 428 -19.21 36.18 -8.78
CA LEU A 428 -17.97 36.51 -9.49
C LEU A 428 -16.70 36.07 -8.74
N LYS A 429 -16.83 35.57 -7.50
CA LYS A 429 -15.68 35.16 -6.66
C LYS A 429 -15.42 33.67 -6.80
N SER A 430 -14.19 33.32 -7.18
CA SER A 430 -13.70 31.94 -7.15
C SER A 430 -13.24 31.59 -5.74
N LEU A 431 -13.70 30.47 -5.21
CA LEU A 431 -13.34 29.96 -3.89
C LEU A 431 -12.79 28.54 -4.06
N TYR A 432 -11.56 28.29 -3.61
CA TYR A 432 -10.93 26.99 -3.82
C TYR A 432 -9.75 26.75 -2.87
N ILE A 433 -9.42 25.48 -2.66
CA ILE A 433 -8.23 25.06 -1.93
C ILE A 433 -7.04 25.01 -2.89
N GLN A 434 -5.96 25.69 -2.52
CA GLN A 434 -4.70 25.69 -3.26
C GLN A 434 -3.78 24.55 -2.82
N LYS A 435 -3.78 24.20 -1.53
CA LYS A 435 -2.94 23.13 -0.98
C LYS A 435 -3.69 22.39 0.12
N PHE A 436 -3.48 21.08 0.19
CA PHE A 436 -4.10 20.22 1.20
C PHE A 436 -3.20 19.06 1.60
N SER A 437 -3.51 18.43 2.73
CA SER A 437 -2.91 17.17 3.17
C SER A 437 -3.99 16.14 3.47
N ILE A 438 -3.61 14.86 3.44
CA ILE A 438 -4.50 13.72 3.67
C ILE A 438 -4.07 13.00 4.94
N VAL A 439 -5.03 12.67 5.78
CA VAL A 439 -4.84 11.82 6.97
C VAL A 439 -5.86 10.69 6.89
N TYR A 440 -5.44 9.46 7.16
CA TYR A 440 -6.31 8.29 7.02
C TYR A 440 -6.27 7.40 8.27
N SER A 441 -7.31 6.59 8.42
CA SER A 441 -7.45 5.64 9.52
C SER A 441 -8.28 4.42 9.11
N LYS A 442 -7.97 3.26 9.73
CA LYS A 442 -8.74 2.02 9.58
C LYS A 442 -9.83 1.89 10.66
N ASP A 443 -9.63 2.50 11.83
CA ASP A 443 -10.39 2.25 13.06
C ASP A 443 -10.92 3.52 13.77
N LYS A 444 -10.64 4.72 13.22
CA LYS A 444 -10.97 6.05 13.78
C LYS A 444 -10.17 6.42 15.05
N GLN A 445 -9.38 5.51 15.61
CA GLN A 445 -8.55 5.75 16.78
C GLN A 445 -7.14 6.15 16.39
N LYS A 446 -6.49 5.35 15.53
CA LYS A 446 -5.15 5.62 15.03
C LYS A 446 -5.23 6.35 13.71
N TRP A 447 -4.67 7.55 13.66
CA TRP A 447 -4.59 8.37 12.46
C TRP A 447 -3.16 8.40 11.94
N SER A 448 -3.00 8.22 10.64
CA SER A 448 -1.72 8.30 9.94
C SER A 448 -1.78 9.42 8.92
N THR A 449 -0.79 10.31 8.97
CA THR A 449 -0.65 11.40 8.00
C THR A 449 0.06 10.88 6.77
N PHE A 450 -0.54 11.09 5.59
CA PHE A 450 0.05 10.63 4.34
C PHE A 450 1.33 11.41 4.02
N LYS A 451 2.43 10.69 3.79
CA LYS A 451 3.72 11.28 3.41
C LYS A 451 4.05 11.04 1.96
N GLY A 452 3.74 9.85 1.45
CA GLY A 452 4.03 9.48 0.08
C GLY A 452 5.52 9.36 -0.21
N ASP A 453 6.33 10.39 0.03
CA ASP A 453 7.79 10.38 -0.04
C ASP A 453 8.46 10.13 1.33
N SER A 454 9.71 9.70 1.28
CA SER A 454 10.55 9.49 2.47
C SER A 454 10.96 10.81 3.15
N SER A 455 10.22 11.91 2.93
CA SER A 455 10.45 13.18 3.62
C SER A 455 9.84 13.13 5.03
N PRO A 456 10.48 13.77 6.02
CA PRO A 456 9.94 13.86 7.37
C PRO A 456 8.68 14.74 7.46
N LYS A 457 8.39 15.54 6.43
CA LYS A 457 7.23 16.42 6.38
C LYS A 457 6.04 15.74 5.70
N PRO A 458 4.80 16.03 6.14
CA PRO A 458 3.59 15.49 5.52
C PRO A 458 3.50 15.89 4.05
N LYS A 459 2.89 15.02 3.22
CA LYS A 459 2.69 15.34 1.81
C LYS A 459 1.72 16.51 1.69
N ILE A 460 2.16 17.55 1.01
CA ILE A 460 1.29 18.64 0.59
C ILE A 460 0.94 18.42 -0.87
N PHE A 461 -0.34 18.19 -1.12
CA PHE A 461 -0.89 18.08 -2.47
C PHE A 461 -1.22 19.46 -3.02
N GLU A 462 -0.95 19.65 -4.30
CA GLU A 462 -1.36 20.85 -5.03
C GLU A 462 -2.84 20.72 -5.43
N GLY A 463 -3.65 21.64 -4.96
CA GLY A 463 -5.08 21.72 -5.21
C GLY A 463 -5.41 22.47 -6.50
N ASN A 464 -6.49 23.22 -6.47
CA ASN A 464 -7.05 23.89 -7.64
C ASN A 464 -6.41 25.27 -7.87
N SER A 465 -6.45 25.72 -9.13
CA SER A 465 -6.05 27.07 -9.54
C SER A 465 -7.25 27.99 -9.82
N ASP A 466 -8.46 27.42 -9.88
CA ASP A 466 -9.71 28.12 -10.12
C ASP A 466 -10.89 27.45 -9.37
N GLY A 467 -12.09 28.01 -9.52
CA GLY A 467 -13.31 27.49 -8.89
C GLY A 467 -14.06 26.40 -9.67
N VAL A 468 -13.59 25.98 -10.85
CA VAL A 468 -14.37 25.15 -11.80
C VAL A 468 -13.59 23.95 -12.32
N GLY A 469 -12.30 24.10 -12.64
CA GLY A 469 -11.42 23.05 -13.10
C GLY A 469 -11.25 21.95 -12.05
N VAL A 470 -11.23 20.71 -12.53
CA VAL A 470 -10.97 19.53 -11.71
C VAL A 470 -9.47 19.28 -11.68
N LYS A 471 -8.91 19.14 -10.48
CA LYS A 471 -7.51 18.77 -10.27
C LYS A 471 -7.47 17.34 -9.76
N GLU A 472 -6.79 16.46 -10.49
CA GLU A 472 -6.51 15.10 -10.04
C GLU A 472 -5.14 15.02 -9.38
N ASN A 473 -5.09 14.33 -8.24
CA ASN A 473 -3.87 13.99 -7.51
C ASN A 473 -3.80 12.48 -7.29
N ILE A 474 -2.65 11.89 -7.58
CA ILE A 474 -2.39 10.46 -7.38
C ILE A 474 -1.87 10.27 -5.94
N ILE A 475 -2.40 9.27 -5.25
CA ILE A 475 -1.97 8.85 -3.92
C ILE A 475 -1.09 7.62 -4.11
N ASP A 476 0.22 7.85 -4.08
CA ASP A 476 1.24 6.83 -4.23
C ASP A 476 2.26 6.93 -3.06
N PRO A 477 2.39 5.88 -2.24
CA PRO A 477 1.83 4.54 -2.40
C PRO A 477 0.34 4.47 -2.02
N PRO A 478 -0.41 3.49 -2.56
CA PRO A 478 -1.82 3.32 -2.28
C PRO A 478 -2.04 2.91 -0.81
N VAL A 479 -3.09 3.50 -0.20
CA VAL A 479 -3.37 3.35 1.23
C VAL A 479 -4.68 2.60 1.47
N ILE A 480 -4.69 1.72 2.47
CA ILE A 480 -5.91 1.03 2.91
C ILE A 480 -6.51 1.83 4.06
N ALA A 481 -7.72 2.34 3.84
CA ALA A 481 -8.40 3.21 4.81
C ALA A 481 -9.91 2.94 4.83
N ARG A 482 -10.53 3.19 5.99
CA ARG A 482 -11.99 3.32 6.12
C ARG A 482 -12.40 4.78 6.30
N TYR A 483 -11.58 5.53 7.02
CA TYR A 483 -11.77 6.95 7.28
C TYR A 483 -10.69 7.74 6.56
N VAL A 484 -11.09 8.77 5.82
CA VAL A 484 -10.16 9.69 5.16
C VAL A 484 -10.53 11.11 5.56
N ARG A 485 -9.54 11.88 6.00
CA ARG A 485 -9.63 13.30 6.29
C ARG A 485 -8.78 14.09 5.31
N VAL A 486 -9.37 15.13 4.74
CA VAL A 486 -8.70 16.10 3.87
C VAL A 486 -8.59 17.42 4.63
N TYR A 487 -7.36 17.86 4.87
CA TYR A 487 -7.04 19.09 5.60
C TYR A 487 -6.65 20.19 4.61
N ALA A 488 -7.35 21.33 4.64
CA ALA A 488 -7.03 22.46 3.78
C ALA A 488 -5.88 23.29 4.39
N THR A 489 -4.70 23.30 3.77
CA THR A 489 -3.53 24.03 4.28
C THR A 489 -3.40 25.44 3.71
N LYS A 490 -3.80 25.64 2.46
CA LYS A 490 -3.83 26.95 1.80
C LYS A 490 -5.06 27.06 0.91
N ALA A 491 -5.73 28.20 0.91
CA ALA A 491 -6.91 28.45 0.09
C ALA A 491 -6.88 29.86 -0.52
N TYR A 492 -7.62 30.03 -1.62
CA TYR A 492 -7.86 31.32 -2.26
C TYR A 492 -9.27 31.82 -1.91
N ASN A 493 -9.36 33.05 -1.40
CA ASN A 493 -10.55 33.67 -0.79
C ASN A 493 -11.10 32.90 0.43
N ARG A 494 -11.59 31.67 0.24
CA ARG A 494 -12.09 30.78 1.30
C ARG A 494 -11.77 29.32 0.95
N PRO A 495 -11.48 28.45 1.93
CA PRO A 495 -11.40 27.02 1.71
C PRO A 495 -12.77 26.48 1.30
N THR A 496 -12.87 26.09 0.04
CA THR A 496 -14.08 25.54 -0.55
C THR A 496 -13.71 24.34 -1.41
N LEU A 497 -14.43 23.23 -1.24
CA LEU A 497 -14.09 21.94 -1.83
C LEU A 497 -15.32 21.16 -2.28
N ARG A 498 -15.24 20.68 -3.52
CA ARG A 498 -15.95 19.53 -4.06
C ARG A 498 -14.90 18.47 -4.36
N MET A 499 -15.17 17.21 -4.06
CA MET A 499 -14.20 16.16 -4.28
C MET A 499 -14.83 14.83 -4.71
N GLU A 500 -14.00 13.98 -5.31
CA GLU A 500 -14.24 12.56 -5.52
C GLU A 500 -12.99 11.80 -5.08
N LEU A 501 -13.18 10.72 -4.33
CA LEU A 501 -12.08 9.85 -3.91
C LEU A 501 -11.99 8.70 -4.90
N LEU A 502 -10.77 8.40 -5.37
CA LEU A 502 -10.51 7.35 -6.36
C LEU A 502 -9.85 6.15 -5.71
N GLY A 503 -10.29 4.95 -6.07
CA GLY A 503 -9.81 3.73 -5.46
C GLY A 503 -10.41 2.45 -6.04
N CYS A 504 -10.34 1.38 -5.26
CA CYS A 504 -11.01 0.11 -5.51
C CYS A 504 -11.19 -0.69 -4.21
N GLU A 505 -11.86 -1.84 -4.28
CA GLU A 505 -12.02 -2.73 -3.13
C GLU A 505 -10.70 -3.45 -2.79
N VAL A 506 -10.42 -3.66 -1.49
CA VAL A 506 -9.17 -4.25 -1.00
C VAL A 506 -8.93 -5.68 -1.51
N ASN A 507 -10.01 -6.44 -1.69
CA ASN A 507 -9.94 -7.83 -2.17
C ASN A 507 -9.77 -7.92 -3.70
N GLY A 508 -9.64 -6.79 -4.40
CA GLY A 508 -9.60 -6.71 -5.86
C GLY A 508 -10.93 -7.09 -6.52
N CYS A 509 -10.92 -7.28 -7.83
CA CYS A 509 -12.07 -7.76 -8.62
C CYS A 509 -13.29 -6.85 -8.52
N SER A 510 -13.07 -5.54 -8.62
CA SER A 510 -14.12 -4.53 -8.44
C SER A 510 -14.23 -3.55 -9.61
N LEU A 511 -13.63 -3.90 -10.75
CA LEU A 511 -13.69 -3.13 -11.98
C LEU A 511 -15.07 -3.25 -12.65
N PRO A 512 -15.53 -2.22 -13.37
CA PRO A 512 -16.72 -2.35 -14.22
C PRO A 512 -16.48 -3.42 -15.29
N LEU A 513 -17.46 -4.29 -15.53
CA LEU A 513 -17.37 -5.38 -16.51
C LEU A 513 -17.71 -4.96 -17.94
N GLY A 514 -18.26 -3.75 -18.10
CA GLY A 514 -18.30 -3.10 -19.40
C GLY A 514 -19.66 -2.63 -19.89
N MET A 515 -20.62 -2.39 -18.99
CA MET A 515 -21.90 -1.80 -19.39
C MET A 515 -21.73 -0.33 -19.79
N GLU A 516 -21.05 0.50 -19.00
CA GLU A 516 -20.89 1.94 -19.26
C GLU A 516 -19.88 2.21 -20.40
N ASN A 517 -18.75 1.50 -20.41
CA ASN A 517 -17.67 1.72 -21.39
C ASN A 517 -17.93 1.10 -22.77
N GLY A 518 -18.94 0.22 -22.90
CA GLY A 518 -19.31 -0.43 -24.16
C GLY A 518 -18.58 -1.74 -24.49
N GLU A 519 -17.73 -2.26 -23.60
CA GLU A 519 -17.07 -3.58 -23.80
C GLU A 519 -18.09 -4.72 -23.86
N ILE A 520 -19.14 -4.67 -23.04
CA ILE A 520 -20.32 -5.51 -23.23
C ILE A 520 -21.10 -4.94 -24.41
N LYS A 521 -21.18 -5.68 -25.51
CA LYS A 521 -21.82 -5.24 -26.75
C LYS A 521 -23.35 -5.24 -26.62
N ASN A 522 -24.02 -4.45 -27.48
CA ASN A 522 -25.49 -4.35 -27.49
C ASN A 522 -26.18 -5.72 -27.66
N THR A 523 -25.60 -6.61 -28.47
CA THR A 523 -26.13 -7.97 -28.72
C THR A 523 -26.10 -8.89 -27.50
N GLN A 524 -25.31 -8.54 -26.48
CA GLN A 524 -25.20 -9.31 -25.23
C GLN A 524 -26.28 -8.95 -24.21
N ILE A 525 -27.05 -7.87 -24.45
CA ILE A 525 -28.06 -7.38 -23.51
C ILE A 525 -29.44 -7.66 -24.10
N THR A 526 -30.24 -8.45 -23.38
CA THR A 526 -31.59 -8.84 -23.79
C THR A 526 -32.58 -8.59 -22.66
N ALA A 527 -33.86 -8.52 -22.97
CA ALA A 527 -34.89 -8.31 -21.95
C ALA A 527 -36.17 -9.07 -22.28
N SER A 528 -37.01 -9.25 -21.28
CA SER A 528 -38.34 -9.87 -21.43
C SER A 528 -39.26 -9.08 -22.36
N SER A 529 -39.19 -7.76 -22.32
CA SER A 529 -39.99 -6.87 -23.17
C SER A 529 -39.38 -5.48 -23.28
N VAL A 530 -39.82 -4.74 -24.30
CA VAL A 530 -39.32 -3.40 -24.63
C VAL A 530 -40.48 -2.45 -24.88
N LYS A 531 -40.40 -1.26 -24.27
CA LYS A 531 -41.33 -0.17 -24.59
C LYS A 531 -40.92 0.51 -25.89
N THR A 532 -41.75 0.35 -26.91
CA THR A 532 -41.60 1.03 -28.21
C THR A 532 -42.80 1.96 -28.45
N SER A 533 -42.51 3.13 -29.01
CA SER A 533 -43.46 4.09 -29.57
C SER A 533 -42.94 4.52 -30.94
N TRP A 534 -43.78 5.19 -31.74
CA TRP A 534 -43.48 5.62 -33.12
C TRP A 534 -42.13 6.34 -33.27
N PHE A 535 -41.74 7.12 -32.26
CA PHE A 535 -40.50 7.91 -32.27
C PHE A 535 -39.44 7.45 -31.25
N ASN A 536 -39.77 6.51 -30.36
CA ASN A 536 -38.90 6.17 -29.22
C ASN A 536 -38.90 4.66 -28.91
N THR A 537 -37.73 4.01 -28.95
CA THR A 537 -37.54 2.59 -28.57
C THR A 537 -36.58 2.50 -27.39
N TRP A 538 -37.07 2.01 -26.25
CA TRP A 538 -36.31 1.91 -25.00
C TRP A 538 -35.58 0.56 -24.87
N ASP A 539 -34.70 0.29 -25.83
CA ASP A 539 -34.03 -1.00 -26.03
C ASP A 539 -33.21 -1.47 -24.81
N PRO A 540 -33.13 -2.78 -24.52
CA PRO A 540 -32.24 -3.34 -23.50
C PRO A 540 -30.79 -2.86 -23.63
N SER A 541 -30.29 -2.64 -24.84
CA SER A 541 -28.91 -2.17 -25.07
C SER A 541 -28.61 -0.79 -24.47
N LEU A 542 -29.65 -0.02 -24.11
CA LEU A 542 -29.55 1.28 -23.48
C LEU A 542 -29.50 1.20 -21.95
N ALA A 543 -29.58 0.01 -21.35
CA ALA A 543 -29.51 -0.20 -19.90
C ALA A 543 -28.10 0.00 -19.31
N ARG A 544 -27.37 1.02 -19.76
CA ARG A 544 -25.99 1.30 -19.38
C ARG A 544 -25.96 2.42 -18.34
N LEU A 545 -25.15 2.26 -17.30
CA LEU A 545 -24.98 3.27 -16.26
C LEU A 545 -24.53 4.61 -16.89
N ASN A 546 -25.04 5.74 -16.37
CA ASN A 546 -24.73 7.10 -16.85
C ASN A 546 -25.00 7.38 -18.33
N GLN A 547 -25.73 6.50 -19.03
CA GLN A 547 -26.09 6.72 -20.43
C GLN A 547 -26.77 8.10 -20.60
N LYS A 548 -26.28 8.86 -21.58
CA LYS A 548 -26.80 10.19 -21.94
C LYS A 548 -27.71 10.09 -23.17
N GLY A 549 -28.56 11.11 -23.35
CA GLY A 549 -29.48 11.22 -24.49
C GLY A 549 -30.94 11.28 -24.07
N LYS A 550 -31.83 11.50 -25.06
CA LYS A 550 -33.29 11.56 -24.83
C LYS A 550 -33.89 10.19 -24.46
N ILE A 551 -33.33 9.14 -25.04
CA ILE A 551 -33.64 7.74 -24.73
C ILE A 551 -32.35 7.10 -24.26
N ASN A 552 -32.27 6.82 -22.96
CA ASN A 552 -31.02 6.49 -22.31
C ASN A 552 -31.17 5.41 -21.24
N ALA A 553 -32.20 4.58 -21.33
CA ALA A 553 -32.42 3.47 -20.39
C ALA A 553 -33.19 2.35 -21.08
N TRP A 554 -33.20 1.17 -20.47
CA TRP A 554 -34.18 0.14 -20.82
C TRP A 554 -35.51 0.42 -20.11
N ARG A 555 -36.63 0.19 -20.80
CA ARG A 555 -37.97 0.19 -20.21
C ARG A 555 -38.76 -1.03 -20.64
N ALA A 556 -39.40 -1.69 -19.69
CA ALA A 556 -40.29 -2.80 -19.98
C ALA A 556 -41.58 -2.31 -20.67
N LYS A 557 -42.15 -3.15 -21.55
CA LYS A 557 -43.44 -2.91 -22.20
C LYS A 557 -44.58 -2.90 -21.19
N LEU A 558 -44.55 -3.86 -20.26
CA LEU A 558 -45.53 -4.05 -19.20
C LEU A 558 -44.88 -3.90 -17.83
N ASN A 559 -45.59 -3.30 -16.88
CA ASN A 559 -45.15 -3.17 -15.49
C ASN A 559 -45.69 -4.35 -14.67
N ASN A 560 -45.00 -5.49 -14.69
CA ASN A 560 -45.37 -6.67 -13.90
C ASN A 560 -44.13 -7.41 -13.36
N ASN A 561 -44.35 -8.36 -12.45
CA ASN A 561 -43.28 -9.06 -11.73
C ASN A 561 -42.61 -10.19 -12.55
N GLN A 562 -42.94 -10.30 -13.83
CA GLN A 562 -42.37 -11.27 -14.78
C GLN A 562 -41.33 -10.62 -15.70
N GLN A 563 -41.07 -9.32 -15.56
CA GLN A 563 -40.08 -8.63 -16.36
C GLN A 563 -38.65 -8.94 -15.91
N TRP A 564 -37.72 -8.99 -16.85
CA TRP A 564 -36.31 -9.20 -16.58
C TRP A 564 -35.43 -8.48 -17.61
N LEU A 565 -34.26 -8.04 -17.16
CA LEU A 565 -33.14 -7.60 -17.98
C LEU A 565 -32.02 -8.62 -17.84
N GLN A 566 -31.49 -9.13 -18.95
CA GLN A 566 -30.46 -10.15 -19.00
C GLN A 566 -29.19 -9.61 -19.66
N ILE A 567 -28.05 -9.98 -19.09
CA ILE A 567 -26.72 -9.68 -19.60
C ILE A 567 -25.96 -11.00 -19.79
N ASP A 568 -25.46 -11.24 -21.01
CA ASP A 568 -24.56 -12.35 -21.34
C ASP A 568 -23.10 -11.87 -21.30
N LEU A 569 -22.31 -12.36 -20.34
CA LEU A 569 -20.91 -12.00 -20.18
C LEU A 569 -19.96 -12.79 -21.11
N LEU A 570 -20.49 -13.68 -21.95
CA LEU A 570 -19.82 -14.59 -22.89
C LEU A 570 -18.95 -15.66 -22.23
N THR A 571 -18.23 -15.32 -21.18
CA THR A 571 -17.44 -16.23 -20.35
C THR A 571 -17.96 -16.20 -18.91
N ILE A 572 -17.62 -17.21 -18.12
CA ILE A 572 -17.86 -17.17 -16.68
C ILE A 572 -17.00 -16.04 -16.10
N LYS A 573 -17.63 -15.13 -15.35
CA LYS A 573 -16.96 -14.03 -14.65
C LYS A 573 -17.26 -14.14 -13.16
N LYS A 574 -16.40 -13.55 -12.34
CA LYS A 574 -16.64 -13.34 -10.91
C LYS A 574 -17.25 -11.96 -10.73
N ILE A 575 -18.52 -11.91 -10.35
CA ILE A 575 -19.31 -10.70 -10.21
C ILE A 575 -19.44 -10.38 -8.73
N THR A 576 -18.97 -9.19 -8.34
CA THR A 576 -18.83 -8.76 -6.94
C THR A 576 -19.82 -7.69 -6.55
N ALA A 577 -20.34 -6.90 -7.51
CA ALA A 577 -21.35 -5.90 -7.24
C ALA A 577 -22.20 -5.56 -8.47
N ILE A 578 -23.31 -4.86 -8.23
CA ILE A 578 -24.15 -4.23 -9.24
C ILE A 578 -24.44 -2.79 -8.83
N ALA A 579 -24.40 -1.86 -9.77
CA ALA A 579 -24.97 -0.53 -9.61
C ALA A 579 -26.22 -0.39 -10.46
N THR A 580 -27.27 0.21 -9.89
CA THR A 580 -28.52 0.52 -10.59
C THR A 580 -28.79 2.01 -10.59
N GLN A 581 -29.44 2.49 -11.65
CA GLN A 581 -29.84 3.86 -11.83
C GLN A 581 -31.19 3.92 -12.55
N GLY A 582 -32.05 4.86 -12.16
CA GLY A 582 -33.33 5.12 -12.80
C GLY A 582 -33.21 5.93 -14.09
N VAL A 583 -34.33 6.49 -14.56
CA VAL A 583 -34.36 7.45 -15.67
C VAL A 583 -35.41 8.53 -15.46
N LYS A 584 -35.10 9.74 -15.91
CA LYS A 584 -36.04 10.86 -15.98
C LYS A 584 -36.36 11.16 -17.44
N SER A 585 -37.59 10.87 -17.85
CA SER A 585 -38.05 11.07 -19.23
C SER A 585 -38.98 12.26 -19.30
N VAL A 586 -38.54 13.34 -19.98
CA VAL A 586 -39.27 14.61 -20.26
C VAL A 586 -39.69 15.38 -18.99
N SER A 587 -40.32 14.72 -18.02
CA SER A 587 -40.65 15.22 -16.68
C SER A 587 -41.09 14.11 -15.70
N ALA A 588 -41.23 12.85 -16.14
CA ALA A 588 -41.61 11.73 -15.28
C ALA A 588 -40.41 10.87 -14.89
N GLU A 589 -40.26 10.63 -13.59
CA GLU A 589 -39.23 9.75 -13.04
C GLU A 589 -39.70 8.30 -13.08
N ASN A 590 -38.86 7.40 -13.58
CA ASN A 590 -39.15 5.97 -13.63
C ASN A 590 -37.92 5.24 -13.08
N PHE A 591 -38.11 4.41 -12.07
CA PHE A 591 -37.01 3.66 -11.46
C PHE A 591 -37.52 2.42 -10.73
N VAL A 592 -36.64 1.44 -10.57
CA VAL A 592 -36.92 0.21 -9.83
C VAL A 592 -36.56 0.40 -8.37
N LYS A 593 -37.52 0.14 -7.48
CA LYS A 593 -37.39 0.29 -6.02
C LYS A 593 -36.87 -0.99 -5.36
N THR A 594 -37.25 -2.15 -5.86
CA THR A 594 -36.70 -3.43 -5.40
C THR A 594 -36.57 -4.42 -6.54
N TYR A 595 -35.57 -5.28 -6.47
CA TYR A 595 -35.30 -6.32 -7.48
C TYR A 595 -34.68 -7.57 -6.85
N VAL A 596 -34.71 -8.68 -7.60
CA VAL A 596 -33.96 -9.90 -7.28
C VAL A 596 -33.00 -10.21 -8.43
N ILE A 597 -31.91 -10.91 -8.11
CA ILE A 597 -30.91 -11.34 -9.09
C ILE A 597 -31.05 -12.84 -9.32
N LEU A 598 -31.12 -13.23 -10.59
CA LEU A 598 -31.00 -14.61 -11.05
C LEU A 598 -29.70 -14.77 -11.84
N TYR A 599 -29.03 -15.91 -11.72
CA TYR A 599 -27.79 -16.19 -12.44
C TYR A 599 -27.81 -17.60 -13.04
N SER A 600 -27.08 -17.77 -14.15
CA SER A 600 -27.01 -19.04 -14.91
C SER A 600 -25.69 -19.16 -15.65
N ASP A 601 -25.22 -20.38 -15.85
CA ASP A 601 -24.02 -20.66 -16.67
C ASP A 601 -24.38 -20.95 -18.14
N GLN A 602 -25.57 -21.54 -18.37
CA GLN A 602 -26.01 -22.00 -19.69
C GLN A 602 -27.17 -21.16 -20.27
N GLY A 603 -27.83 -20.33 -19.45
CA GLY A 603 -28.93 -19.45 -19.86
C GLY A 603 -30.33 -20.11 -19.81
N SER A 604 -30.42 -21.42 -19.56
CA SER A 604 -31.68 -22.17 -19.43
C SER A 604 -32.13 -22.34 -17.97
N GLU A 605 -31.24 -22.80 -17.10
CA GLU A 605 -31.50 -23.02 -15.67
C GLU A 605 -31.05 -21.83 -14.82
N TRP A 606 -31.96 -21.27 -14.02
CA TRP A 606 -31.72 -20.04 -13.28
C TRP A 606 -31.73 -20.28 -11.77
N LYS A 607 -30.65 -19.89 -11.11
CA LYS A 607 -30.54 -19.88 -9.65
C LYS A 607 -30.84 -18.48 -9.13
N SER A 608 -31.62 -18.40 -8.06
CA SER A 608 -31.83 -17.13 -7.36
C SER A 608 -30.65 -16.83 -6.45
N TYR A 609 -30.22 -15.58 -6.41
CA TYR A 609 -29.25 -15.14 -5.41
C TYR A 609 -29.90 -15.14 -4.02
N THR A 610 -29.27 -15.84 -3.07
CA THR A 610 -29.73 -15.93 -1.68
C THR A 610 -28.67 -15.41 -0.73
N ASP A 611 -29.10 -14.97 0.46
CA ASP A 611 -28.20 -14.52 1.51
C ASP A 611 -27.75 -15.74 2.31
N GLY A 612 -26.71 -16.45 1.82
CA GLY A 612 -25.97 -17.55 2.48
C GLY A 612 -26.79 -18.65 3.19
N SER A 613 -27.43 -18.29 4.29
CA SER A 613 -28.27 -19.13 5.15
C SER A 613 -29.75 -19.22 4.74
N SER A 614 -30.25 -18.38 3.84
CA SER A 614 -31.65 -18.37 3.43
C SER A 614 -31.92 -19.17 2.15
N SER A 615 -33.01 -19.92 2.10
CA SER A 615 -33.56 -20.52 0.87
C SER A 615 -34.39 -19.52 0.04
N VAL A 616 -34.67 -18.34 0.59
CA VAL A 616 -35.46 -17.30 -0.06
C VAL A 616 -34.56 -16.37 -0.86
N ALA A 617 -35.00 -16.01 -2.06
CA ALA A 617 -34.30 -15.04 -2.91
C ALA A 617 -34.11 -13.70 -2.19
N LYS A 618 -32.87 -13.19 -2.17
CA LYS A 618 -32.55 -11.90 -1.58
C LYS A 618 -33.20 -10.79 -2.40
N VAL A 619 -33.98 -9.96 -1.73
CA VAL A 619 -34.57 -8.75 -2.32
C VAL A 619 -33.63 -7.58 -2.07
N PHE A 620 -33.12 -6.99 -3.15
CA PHE A 620 -32.28 -5.81 -3.10
C PHE A 620 -33.12 -4.54 -3.15
N SER A 621 -32.83 -3.58 -2.28
CA SER A 621 -33.38 -2.22 -2.34
C SER A 621 -32.70 -1.46 -3.48
N GLY A 622 -33.44 -1.10 -4.51
CA GLY A 622 -32.97 -0.33 -5.65
C GLY A 622 -32.96 1.17 -5.40
N ASN A 623 -33.34 1.93 -6.41
CA ASN A 623 -33.22 3.39 -6.42
C ASN A 623 -34.39 4.07 -5.70
N GLU A 624 -34.10 5.22 -5.09
CA GLU A 624 -35.10 6.13 -4.52
C GLU A 624 -35.42 7.32 -5.44
N ASN A 625 -34.56 7.57 -6.44
CA ASN A 625 -34.70 8.63 -7.43
C ASN A 625 -34.16 8.18 -8.80
N SER A 626 -34.29 9.07 -9.79
CA SER A 626 -33.95 8.77 -11.18
C SER A 626 -32.46 8.88 -11.54
N ASN A 627 -31.63 9.51 -10.71
CA ASN A 627 -30.28 9.94 -11.08
C ASN A 627 -29.17 9.32 -10.22
N GLU A 628 -29.37 9.15 -8.93
CA GLU A 628 -28.38 8.59 -8.02
C GLU A 628 -28.16 7.11 -8.29
N HIS A 629 -26.94 6.67 -8.01
CA HIS A 629 -26.55 5.28 -8.12
C HIS A 629 -26.78 4.56 -6.81
N VAL A 630 -27.40 3.39 -6.88
CA VAL A 630 -27.45 2.48 -5.74
C VAL A 630 -26.58 1.28 -6.07
N LYS A 631 -25.56 1.05 -5.26
CA LYS A 631 -24.59 -0.04 -5.44
C LYS A 631 -24.78 -1.09 -4.36
N HIS A 632 -24.95 -2.35 -4.78
CA HIS A 632 -25.02 -3.50 -3.89
C HIS A 632 -23.87 -4.45 -4.13
N PHE A 633 -23.26 -4.92 -3.05
CA PHE A 633 -22.22 -5.94 -3.08
C PHE A 633 -22.82 -7.33 -2.89
N PHE A 634 -22.31 -8.30 -3.65
CA PHE A 634 -22.65 -9.70 -3.52
C PHE A 634 -21.70 -10.35 -2.53
N ASN A 635 -22.26 -10.80 -1.40
CA ASN A 635 -21.59 -11.65 -0.43
C ASN A 635 -22.47 -12.87 -0.16
N PRO A 636 -22.13 -14.07 -0.69
CA PRO A 636 -20.94 -14.39 -1.49
C PRO A 636 -20.97 -13.81 -2.93
N PRO A 637 -19.81 -13.61 -3.61
CA PRO A 637 -19.76 -13.22 -5.02
C PRO A 637 -20.44 -14.25 -5.95
N ILE A 638 -20.98 -13.79 -7.09
CA ILE A 638 -21.63 -14.66 -8.08
C ILE A 638 -20.58 -15.11 -9.11
N LEU A 639 -20.51 -16.42 -9.37
CA LEU A 639 -19.74 -16.99 -10.48
C LEU A 639 -20.73 -17.46 -11.54
N SER A 640 -20.84 -16.72 -12.64
CA SER A 640 -21.71 -17.11 -13.74
C SER A 640 -21.36 -16.42 -15.06
N ARG A 641 -21.94 -16.92 -16.16
CA ARG A 641 -21.91 -16.25 -17.48
C ARG A 641 -23.09 -15.31 -17.67
N PHE A 642 -24.28 -15.71 -17.22
CA PHE A 642 -25.50 -14.93 -17.40
C PHE A 642 -25.98 -14.35 -16.07
N ILE A 643 -26.46 -13.11 -16.14
CA ILE A 643 -27.11 -12.41 -15.04
C ILE A 643 -28.46 -11.88 -15.51
N ARG A 644 -29.49 -12.05 -14.67
CA ARG A 644 -30.83 -11.51 -14.84
C ARG A 644 -31.21 -10.65 -13.65
N ILE A 645 -31.66 -9.44 -13.93
CA ILE A 645 -32.23 -8.51 -12.95
C ILE A 645 -33.74 -8.56 -13.11
N VAL A 646 -34.44 -8.93 -12.04
CA VAL A 646 -35.90 -9.11 -12.03
C VAL A 646 -36.53 -8.07 -11.09
N PRO A 647 -37.14 -7.00 -11.63
CA PRO A 647 -37.83 -5.98 -10.83
C PRO A 647 -39.00 -6.58 -10.04
N ARG A 648 -39.16 -6.13 -8.79
CA ARG A 648 -40.26 -6.53 -7.89
C ARG A 648 -41.18 -5.36 -7.58
N THR A 649 -40.62 -4.19 -7.32
CA THR A 649 -41.38 -2.94 -7.13
C THR A 649 -40.70 -1.79 -7.86
N TRP A 650 -41.47 -0.78 -8.27
CA TRP A 650 -40.98 0.35 -9.06
C TRP A 650 -41.80 1.61 -8.79
N TYR A 651 -41.25 2.75 -9.20
CA TYR A 651 -41.92 4.05 -9.18
C TYR A 651 -42.31 4.44 -10.61
N HIS A 652 -43.62 4.68 -10.83
CA HIS A 652 -44.29 4.91 -12.12
C HIS A 652 -44.15 3.80 -13.19
N GLY A 653 -42.95 3.33 -13.47
CA GLY A 653 -42.71 2.25 -14.41
C GLY A 653 -41.32 1.63 -14.27
N ILE A 654 -41.18 0.43 -14.84
CA ILE A 654 -39.91 -0.30 -14.82
C ILE A 654 -38.95 0.35 -15.82
N ALA A 655 -37.90 0.95 -15.29
CA ALA A 655 -36.79 1.49 -16.06
C ALA A 655 -35.46 1.25 -15.33
N LEU A 656 -34.43 0.84 -16.08
CA LEU A 656 -33.10 0.58 -15.51
C LEU A 656 -31.98 1.05 -16.43
N ARG A 657 -30.94 1.55 -15.79
CA ARG A 657 -29.55 1.64 -16.24
C ARG A 657 -28.70 0.89 -15.22
N VAL A 658 -27.78 0.05 -15.67
CA VAL A 658 -27.00 -0.80 -14.76
C VAL A 658 -25.53 -0.87 -15.16
N GLU A 659 -24.69 -1.16 -14.16
CA GLU A 659 -23.29 -1.60 -14.34
C GLU A 659 -23.04 -2.81 -13.45
N LEU A 660 -22.30 -3.78 -13.96
CA LEU A 660 -21.83 -4.92 -13.19
C LEU A 660 -20.35 -4.72 -12.85
N TYR A 661 -19.96 -5.10 -11.64
CA TYR A 661 -18.57 -5.03 -11.19
C TYR A 661 -18.04 -6.43 -10.92
N GLY A 662 -16.79 -6.67 -11.28
CA GLY A 662 -16.19 -7.99 -11.18
C GLY A 662 -14.84 -8.10 -11.86
N CYS A 663 -14.48 -9.33 -12.20
CA CYS A 663 -13.27 -9.66 -12.95
C CYS A 663 -13.43 -11.02 -13.64
N ASP A 664 -12.45 -11.38 -14.45
CA ASP A 664 -12.39 -12.66 -15.14
C ASP A 664 -12.16 -13.81 -14.14
N PHE A 665 -12.94 -14.89 -14.26
CA PHE A 665 -12.83 -16.05 -13.40
C PHE A 665 -12.21 -17.22 -14.14
N GLY A 666 -11.04 -17.67 -13.68
CA GLY A 666 -10.25 -18.68 -14.37
C GLY A 666 -9.68 -18.10 -15.66
N GLY A 667 -8.40 -17.70 -15.64
CA GLY A 667 -7.72 -17.30 -16.86
C GLY A 667 -7.83 -18.44 -17.87
N GLY A 668 -8.72 -18.29 -18.84
CA GLY A 668 -8.74 -19.17 -19.98
C GLY A 668 -7.33 -19.13 -20.56
N LEU A 669 -6.76 -20.31 -20.77
CA LEU A 669 -5.84 -20.55 -21.87
C LEU A 669 -6.52 -20.10 -23.18
N ALA A 670 -6.68 -18.79 -23.36
CA ALA A 670 -6.92 -18.19 -24.63
C ALA A 670 -5.59 -18.29 -25.37
N VAL A 671 -5.31 -19.51 -25.85
CA VAL A 671 -4.42 -19.71 -26.98
C VAL A 671 -4.92 -18.73 -28.02
N LYS A 672 -4.18 -17.63 -28.22
CA LYS A 672 -4.29 -16.83 -29.43
C LYS A 672 -3.90 -17.78 -30.55
N THR A 673 -4.88 -18.52 -31.09
CA THR A 673 -4.76 -19.18 -32.38
C THR A 673 -4.52 -18.06 -33.37
N THR A 674 -3.24 -17.85 -33.67
CA THR A 674 -2.80 -17.05 -34.78
C THR A 674 -3.22 -17.80 -36.02
N ASN A 675 -4.44 -17.53 -36.51
CA ASN A 675 -4.83 -17.87 -37.87
C ASN A 675 -3.99 -17.02 -38.82
N LYS A 676 -2.75 -17.45 -39.08
CA LYS A 676 -2.07 -17.13 -40.33
C LYS A 676 -2.62 -18.07 -41.38
N SER A 677 -3.62 -17.61 -42.11
CA SER A 677 -3.98 -18.16 -43.41
C SER A 677 -2.84 -17.86 -44.40
N GLY A 678 -1.84 -18.75 -44.45
CA GLY A 678 -0.94 -18.84 -45.58
C GLY A 678 -1.69 -19.49 -46.74
N ARG A 679 -2.06 -18.69 -47.75
CA ARG A 679 -2.35 -19.22 -49.08
C ARG A 679 -1.05 -19.79 -49.63
N SER A 680 -1.06 -21.09 -49.93
CA SER A 680 -0.20 -21.68 -50.96
C SER A 680 -0.81 -21.40 -52.32
#